data_AF-A0A8J7CDE4-F1
#
_entry.id   AF-A0A8J7CDE4-F1
#
_cell.length_a   1.000
_cell.length_b   1.000
_cell.length_c   1.000
_cell.angle_alpha   90.00
_cell.angle_beta   90.00
_cell.angle_gamma   90.00
#
_symmetry.space_group_name_H-M   'P 1'
#
loop_
_entity.id
_entity.type
_entity.pdbx_description
1 polymer ?
#
loop_
_entity_poly.entity_id
_entity_poly.type
_entity_poly.pdbx_seq_one_letter_code
_entity_poly.pdbx_strand_id
1 'polypeptide(L)'
;MTFRKRVGEVVTFSLVVLVTLSFSTVVCATTTGTVQFDETWVGEVVLTGDVTVPDGVTLTIAAGTIVKAAPLSDDQASGLDTARIELIIEGTLNLEGTPSLPVTFTSNQRRPQVPTAGDWYGIRMTNTADSTITIHDLIIEAGVAGFSANAGSHQDIVNCTVRDMTSKGIYMEFGEEPRDGADPGILISGNTLEGTGPSFPGIYLKLSSNADPSWDDATHQIVGNVIRDGAYQGIDVSVPDFERLEIVDNTVSNTFTGIYVFSNYNTSSNNQLTIRDNSITGAPYIAINIGGGRSVLVENNTVTGGTDGIELTNALAPRIVDNTLDGGTDFGITILGLGSLTETHVHRNLISGYGSGIRFRGRTSLVALYNTITGTERSIELTGGTPMGVPRFHWNNIQDSTIYAAYNDSSASVDMKHNYWGTTNVEMQAEGYPSDITTIFDIEDWAGKGRVDYRGVENLLIDTAITLESRFVWPFNGDLLSRQTISLEGTAYAEAGVQLVELSTDGGSNWLPASGTDFWNFQFTPTLDGLHQFLSRVTDNDGIVEATPDVITVDFDSTLPTTEGTLPDNETWSGTIILTGDVLIPQGRTLTIDPGTTILMQPTADNTHSGIDTSRIELIVEGDLIAEGSGPGSIQMTSGSVTPGKGHWYGIRYSGENRALTDLRGLTVEWGAWGLSGTSIPSLDQVVVRGMRTYGIHADQAPLGAGTWTFRDLEINDVDRDGARLTTGSEDTNILMERVTIRNTTYDSMDLFMDTTETVTLRDSTFESLTNEDAVFIQQPGSVTLERVSIHNDTSSGYGVRVYGTMGTGVINIRDSAITGGSWPVDIYGAYTVSIRDNWISGGSSGGVNLRGSGFGYFTAALTGNHISDSPSDGLFIHEYVDVTMHQNNLTNTGGYALNNVSTNPVDAVDNYWGVTATAEMDAEGCVSNIETIFDFHDDPAKGLVTYCGYATEPFGDTSALYFHKSGGQYELHWNAKGSLTYDLIRGDVANLALGVGIIDLGAVTCEEQANGTGIIVDSSTPPALGQTWFYLLRDHSTPGDYGQSTGGLERIPSSGDCP
;
A
#
# COMPACT_ATOMS: atom_id res chain seq x y z
N MET A 1 -45.71 -68.74 56.71
CA MET A 1 -44.88 -68.19 57.82
C MET A 1 -45.17 -66.68 57.89
N THR A 2 -46.15 -66.25 58.72
CA THR A 2 -46.01 -65.61 60.06
C THR A 2 -45.27 -64.25 60.03
N PHE A 3 -45.74 -63.09 60.53
CA PHE A 3 -46.80 -62.70 61.49
C PHE A 3 -47.02 -61.14 61.48
N ARG A 4 -48.27 -60.64 61.68
CA ARG A 4 -48.79 -59.35 62.31
C ARG A 4 -48.20 -57.97 61.88
N LYS A 5 -48.92 -56.83 61.80
CA LYS A 5 -49.95 -56.22 62.70
C LYS A 5 -50.63 -54.96 62.05
N ARG A 6 -51.89 -54.70 62.45
CA ARG A 6 -52.78 -53.50 62.34
C ARG A 6 -52.14 -52.18 62.85
N VAL A 7 -52.59 -50.91 62.62
CA VAL A 7 -53.76 -50.21 62.00
C VAL A 7 -53.44 -48.69 61.99
N GLY A 8 -54.07 -47.88 61.10
CA GLY A 8 -54.20 -46.42 61.31
C GLY A 8 -54.76 -45.61 60.12
N GLU A 9 -56.08 -45.43 60.10
CA GLU A 9 -56.95 -44.38 59.48
C GLU A 9 -56.46 -43.48 58.31
N VAL A 10 -57.24 -43.45 57.21
CA VAL A 10 -57.49 -42.23 56.42
C VAL A 10 -58.98 -42.13 56.09
N VAL A 11 -59.52 -40.93 56.32
CA VAL A 11 -60.90 -40.50 56.14
C VAL A 11 -61.26 -40.35 54.65
N THR A 12 -62.51 -40.68 54.36
CA THR A 12 -63.26 -40.54 53.10
C THR A 12 -63.21 -39.17 52.42
N PHE A 13 -63.18 -39.17 51.08
CA PHE A 13 -63.99 -38.26 50.25
C PHE A 13 -64.61 -39.04 49.09
N SER A 14 -65.93 -39.19 49.11
CA SER A 14 -66.72 -39.56 47.94
C SER A 14 -66.75 -38.36 46.99
N LEU A 15 -66.00 -38.40 45.89
CA LEU A 15 -66.21 -37.48 44.78
C LEU A 15 -67.25 -38.11 43.85
N VAL A 16 -68.39 -37.43 43.78
CA VAL A 16 -69.50 -37.73 42.87
C VAL A 16 -68.97 -37.70 41.44
N VAL A 17 -69.06 -38.85 40.76
CA VAL A 17 -68.92 -38.91 39.29
C VAL A 17 -70.14 -38.19 38.73
N LEU A 18 -70.00 -36.91 38.42
CA LEU A 18 -70.93 -36.21 37.56
C LEU A 18 -70.58 -36.64 36.13
N VAL A 19 -71.25 -37.68 35.64
CA VAL A 19 -71.26 -37.97 34.20
C VAL A 19 -72.05 -36.85 33.53
N THR A 20 -71.38 -35.76 33.18
CA THR A 20 -71.85 -34.88 32.11
C THR A 20 -71.67 -35.65 30.81
N LEU A 21 -72.75 -36.25 30.32
CA LEU A 21 -72.85 -36.65 28.92
C LEU A 21 -72.76 -35.37 28.08
N SER A 22 -71.54 -34.97 27.70
CA SER A 22 -71.36 -34.09 26.55
C SER A 22 -71.68 -34.94 25.32
N PHE A 23 -72.75 -34.58 24.61
CA PHE A 23 -72.92 -35.05 23.26
C PHE A 23 -71.80 -34.41 22.43
N SER A 24 -70.67 -35.11 22.24
CA SER A 24 -69.79 -34.78 21.12
C SER A 24 -70.54 -35.18 19.85
N THR A 25 -71.11 -34.20 19.17
CA THR A 25 -71.41 -34.33 17.75
C THR A 25 -70.12 -34.78 17.07
N VAL A 26 -70.09 -36.00 16.53
CA VAL A 26 -69.04 -36.42 15.60
C VAL A 26 -69.24 -35.57 14.36
N VAL A 27 -68.58 -34.41 14.32
CA VAL A 27 -68.48 -33.61 13.11
C VAL A 27 -67.51 -34.38 12.21
N CYS A 28 -67.93 -34.68 10.97
CA CYS A 28 -67.00 -35.24 9.99
C CYS A 28 -65.88 -34.24 9.77
N ALA A 29 -64.65 -34.74 9.63
CA ALA A 29 -63.51 -33.90 9.31
C ALA A 29 -63.81 -33.05 8.06
N THR A 30 -63.56 -31.75 8.13
CA THR A 30 -63.55 -30.85 6.97
C THR A 30 -62.45 -31.33 6.03
N THR A 31 -62.82 -31.76 4.83
CA THR A 31 -61.91 -32.36 3.83
C THR A 31 -61.71 -31.50 2.59
N THR A 32 -62.48 -30.41 2.49
CA THR A 32 -62.41 -29.35 1.47
C THR A 32 -63.18 -28.13 2.00
N GLY A 33 -62.77 -26.91 1.67
CA GLY A 33 -63.37 -25.66 2.11
C GLY A 33 -62.95 -25.17 3.51
N THR A 34 -63.74 -24.27 4.09
CA THR A 34 -63.40 -23.56 5.33
C THR A 34 -63.88 -24.32 6.57
N VAL A 35 -62.99 -24.47 7.56
CA VAL A 35 -63.32 -24.95 8.91
C VAL A 35 -64.16 -23.90 9.63
N GLN A 36 -65.44 -24.19 9.91
CA GLN A 36 -66.40 -23.17 10.37
C GLN A 36 -66.38 -22.90 11.89
N PHE A 37 -65.82 -23.80 12.68
CA PHE A 37 -65.71 -23.75 14.14
C PHE A 37 -64.57 -24.66 14.57
N ASP A 38 -64.12 -24.55 15.82
CA ASP A 38 -63.04 -25.38 16.35
C ASP A 38 -63.31 -26.86 16.08
N GLU A 39 -62.35 -27.52 15.44
CA GLU A 39 -62.50 -28.87 14.92
C GLU A 39 -61.34 -29.75 15.39
N THR A 40 -61.61 -31.03 15.64
CA THR A 40 -60.58 -32.01 16.01
C THR A 40 -60.51 -33.14 14.99
N TRP A 41 -59.35 -33.34 14.38
CA TRP A 41 -59.08 -34.44 13.47
C TRP A 41 -58.43 -35.62 14.21
N VAL A 42 -58.95 -36.82 13.96
CA VAL A 42 -58.48 -38.08 14.59
C VAL A 42 -58.45 -39.20 13.55
N GLY A 43 -57.38 -39.99 13.52
CA GLY A 43 -57.28 -41.19 12.69
C GLY A 43 -56.78 -40.90 11.28
N GLU A 44 -57.48 -41.36 10.23
CA GLU A 44 -57.12 -41.07 8.84
C GLU A 44 -58.09 -40.02 8.28
N VAL A 45 -57.56 -38.89 7.81
CA VAL A 45 -58.33 -37.80 7.16
C VAL A 45 -57.85 -37.68 5.72
N VAL A 46 -58.75 -37.67 4.75
CA VAL A 46 -58.41 -37.58 3.32
C VAL A 46 -58.96 -36.29 2.75
N LEU A 47 -58.08 -35.36 2.35
CA LEU A 47 -58.46 -34.09 1.75
C LEU A 47 -58.80 -34.29 0.27
N THR A 48 -59.85 -33.62 -0.20
CA THR A 48 -60.32 -33.65 -1.60
C THR A 48 -60.15 -32.32 -2.31
N GLY A 49 -60.02 -31.23 -1.55
CA GLY A 49 -59.68 -29.88 -2.00
C GLY A 49 -58.97 -29.11 -0.87
N ASP A 50 -58.68 -27.84 -1.11
CA ASP A 50 -58.05 -26.97 -0.09
C ASP A 50 -58.83 -26.97 1.23
N VAL A 51 -58.14 -26.83 2.35
CA VAL A 51 -58.78 -26.60 3.65
C VAL A 51 -58.28 -25.30 4.24
N THR A 52 -59.18 -24.38 4.53
CA THR A 52 -58.85 -23.10 5.20
C THR A 52 -59.26 -23.13 6.66
N VAL A 53 -58.31 -22.91 7.57
CA VAL A 53 -58.57 -22.63 8.98
C VAL A 53 -58.59 -21.10 9.14
N PRO A 54 -59.76 -20.45 9.23
CA PRO A 54 -59.86 -19.00 9.26
C PRO A 54 -59.40 -18.43 10.61
N ASP A 55 -59.12 -17.12 10.63
CA ASP A 55 -58.82 -16.39 11.87
C ASP A 55 -59.87 -16.63 12.98
N GLY A 56 -59.41 -16.75 14.22
CA GLY A 56 -60.23 -17.06 15.40
C GLY A 56 -60.73 -18.50 15.51
N VAL A 57 -60.40 -19.40 14.57
CA VAL A 57 -60.74 -20.83 14.61
C VAL A 57 -59.50 -21.68 14.88
N THR A 58 -59.66 -22.72 15.70
CA THR A 58 -58.61 -23.69 16.00
C THR A 58 -58.89 -25.05 15.34
N LEU A 59 -57.97 -25.51 14.51
CA LEU A 59 -57.92 -26.90 14.06
C LEU A 59 -56.95 -27.68 14.95
N THR A 60 -57.48 -28.62 15.75
CA THR A 60 -56.68 -29.54 16.57
C THR A 60 -56.50 -30.87 15.85
N ILE A 61 -55.27 -31.38 15.77
CA ILE A 61 -54.98 -32.69 15.17
C ILE A 61 -54.38 -33.62 16.23
N ALA A 62 -55.11 -34.67 16.58
CA ALA A 62 -54.73 -35.59 17.65
C ALA A 62 -53.48 -36.42 17.29
N ALA A 63 -52.71 -36.84 18.31
CA ALA A 63 -51.54 -37.70 18.17
C ALA A 63 -51.75 -38.91 17.24
N GLY A 64 -50.79 -39.16 16.34
CA GLY A 64 -50.82 -40.30 15.42
C GLY A 64 -51.81 -40.20 14.25
N THR A 65 -52.47 -39.05 14.07
CA THR A 65 -53.38 -38.81 12.94
C THR A 65 -52.60 -38.71 11.63
N ILE A 66 -53.13 -39.29 10.55
CA ILE A 66 -52.58 -39.25 9.20
C ILE A 66 -53.55 -38.49 8.28
N VAL A 67 -53.11 -37.35 7.78
CA VAL A 67 -53.82 -36.53 6.80
C VAL A 67 -53.26 -36.80 5.40
N LYS A 68 -54.13 -37.12 4.45
CA LYS A 68 -53.74 -37.50 3.09
C LYS A 68 -54.38 -36.59 2.05
N ALA A 69 -53.58 -35.88 1.26
CA ALA A 69 -54.06 -35.05 0.16
C ALA A 69 -54.22 -35.86 -1.14
N ALA A 70 -55.30 -35.66 -1.90
CA ALA A 70 -55.43 -36.24 -3.22
C ALA A 70 -54.32 -35.72 -4.16
N PRO A 71 -53.59 -36.60 -4.87
CA PRO A 71 -52.44 -36.19 -5.67
C PRO A 71 -52.88 -35.43 -6.93
N LEU A 72 -52.21 -34.31 -7.22
CA LEU A 72 -52.37 -33.47 -8.42
C LEU A 72 -53.84 -33.14 -8.72
N SER A 73 -54.61 -32.91 -7.66
CA SER A 73 -56.03 -32.60 -7.73
C SER A 73 -56.39 -31.64 -6.61
N ASP A 74 -57.35 -30.77 -6.90
CA ASP A 74 -58.08 -29.95 -5.95
C ASP A 74 -59.52 -29.83 -6.48
N ASP A 75 -60.50 -30.22 -5.68
CA ASP A 75 -61.93 -30.18 -6.07
C ASP A 75 -62.54 -28.76 -6.05
N GLN A 76 -61.83 -27.79 -5.46
CA GLN A 76 -62.20 -26.38 -5.44
C GLN A 76 -61.50 -25.58 -6.54
N ALA A 77 -60.35 -26.07 -7.02
CA ALA A 77 -59.42 -25.36 -7.91
C ALA A 77 -59.13 -23.93 -7.40
N SER A 78 -58.87 -23.82 -6.08
CA SER A 78 -58.64 -22.57 -5.36
C SER A 78 -57.17 -22.45 -4.92
N GLY A 79 -56.91 -21.68 -3.86
CA GLY A 79 -55.55 -21.58 -3.32
C GLY A 79 -54.55 -20.84 -4.21
N LEU A 80 -53.27 -21.06 -3.93
CA LEU A 80 -52.14 -20.54 -4.72
C LEU A 80 -51.88 -21.42 -5.96
N ASP A 81 -52.03 -22.72 -5.82
CA ASP A 81 -51.89 -23.75 -6.84
C ASP A 81 -53.21 -24.47 -7.05
N THR A 82 -54.00 -23.94 -7.99
CA THR A 82 -55.32 -24.48 -8.38
C THR A 82 -55.34 -25.95 -8.85
N ALA A 83 -54.18 -26.61 -8.96
CA ALA A 83 -54.07 -28.01 -9.32
C ALA A 83 -53.70 -28.93 -8.15
N ARG A 84 -53.46 -28.41 -6.93
CA ARG A 84 -52.96 -29.17 -5.79
C ARG A 84 -53.55 -28.68 -4.48
N ILE A 85 -53.97 -29.61 -3.62
CA ILE A 85 -54.51 -29.29 -2.30
C ILE A 85 -53.51 -28.55 -1.41
N GLU A 86 -54.01 -27.51 -0.75
CA GLU A 86 -53.36 -26.71 0.29
C GLU A 86 -54.07 -26.84 1.63
N LEU A 87 -53.31 -26.95 2.72
CA LEU A 87 -53.82 -26.61 4.04
C LEU A 87 -53.46 -25.16 4.34
N ILE A 88 -54.44 -24.26 4.28
CA ILE A 88 -54.29 -22.83 4.46
C ILE A 88 -54.65 -22.47 5.91
N ILE A 89 -53.69 -21.95 6.65
CA ILE A 89 -53.84 -21.54 8.05
C ILE A 89 -53.84 -20.01 8.12
N GLU A 90 -54.98 -19.46 8.51
CA GLU A 90 -55.17 -18.06 8.92
C GLU A 90 -55.47 -17.95 10.43
N GLY A 91 -55.99 -19.02 11.05
CA GLY A 91 -56.23 -19.13 12.49
C GLY A 91 -55.15 -19.94 13.21
N THR A 92 -55.56 -20.87 14.07
CA THR A 92 -54.64 -21.70 14.87
C THR A 92 -54.62 -23.15 14.39
N LEU A 93 -53.43 -23.67 14.10
CA LEU A 93 -53.17 -25.10 13.88
C LEU A 93 -52.53 -25.69 15.15
N ASN A 94 -53.31 -26.45 15.92
CA ASN A 94 -52.85 -27.10 17.14
C ASN A 94 -52.54 -28.59 16.89
N LEU A 95 -51.28 -28.97 16.97
CA LEU A 95 -50.85 -30.36 16.77
C LEU A 95 -50.61 -31.03 18.13
N GLU A 96 -51.32 -32.11 18.43
CA GLU A 96 -51.09 -32.90 19.65
C GLU A 96 -50.14 -34.08 19.39
N GLY A 97 -49.23 -33.92 18.41
CA GLY A 97 -48.22 -34.93 18.07
C GLY A 97 -47.30 -35.25 19.24
N THR A 98 -46.68 -36.43 19.19
CA THR A 98 -45.57 -36.78 20.10
C THR A 98 -44.47 -37.47 19.30
N PRO A 99 -43.21 -37.54 19.80
CA PRO A 99 -42.14 -38.26 19.10
C PRO A 99 -42.47 -39.73 18.79
N SER A 100 -43.31 -40.36 19.62
CA SER A 100 -43.75 -41.76 19.43
C SER A 100 -44.97 -41.93 18.53
N LEU A 101 -45.77 -40.86 18.35
CA LEU A 101 -47.01 -40.82 17.57
C LEU A 101 -47.14 -39.43 16.91
N PRO A 102 -46.30 -39.13 15.91
CA PRO A 102 -46.33 -37.84 15.23
C PRO A 102 -47.61 -37.69 14.41
N VAL A 103 -48.03 -36.45 14.16
CA VAL A 103 -49.03 -36.16 13.14
C VAL A 103 -48.35 -36.28 11.77
N THR A 104 -48.99 -36.90 10.78
CA THR A 104 -48.40 -37.08 9.44
C THR A 104 -49.28 -36.47 8.35
N PHE A 105 -48.72 -35.58 7.53
CA PHE A 105 -49.30 -35.10 6.28
C PHE A 105 -48.58 -35.73 5.09
N THR A 106 -49.33 -36.36 4.19
CA THR A 106 -48.77 -37.09 3.04
C THR A 106 -49.72 -37.10 1.84
N SER A 107 -49.28 -37.71 0.74
CA SER A 107 -50.10 -37.97 -0.44
C SER A 107 -51.03 -39.18 -0.24
N ASN A 108 -52.23 -39.11 -0.78
CA ASN A 108 -53.18 -40.23 -0.86
C ASN A 108 -52.90 -41.16 -2.07
N GLN A 109 -51.72 -41.08 -2.69
CA GLN A 109 -51.32 -42.03 -3.72
C GLN A 109 -51.40 -43.49 -3.18
N ARG A 110 -52.00 -44.37 -4.00
CA ARG A 110 -52.17 -45.79 -3.67
C ARG A 110 -51.29 -46.64 -4.58
N ARG A 111 -50.78 -47.74 -4.03
CA ARG A 111 -49.97 -48.72 -4.77
C ARG A 111 -50.63 -49.13 -6.11
N PRO A 112 -49.85 -49.32 -7.20
CA PRO A 112 -48.38 -49.43 -7.24
C PRO A 112 -47.61 -48.10 -7.21
N GLN A 113 -48.28 -46.96 -7.38
CA GLN A 113 -47.65 -45.65 -7.20
C GLN A 113 -47.44 -45.34 -5.69
N VAL A 114 -46.43 -44.54 -5.38
CA VAL A 114 -46.03 -44.16 -4.01
C VAL A 114 -46.02 -42.64 -3.89
N PRO A 115 -46.26 -42.08 -2.68
CA PRO A 115 -46.16 -40.64 -2.45
C PRO A 115 -44.94 -40.04 -3.15
N THR A 116 -45.18 -39.06 -4.01
CA THR A 116 -44.15 -38.44 -4.85
C THR A 116 -44.10 -36.95 -4.53
N ALA A 117 -42.89 -36.39 -4.44
CA ALA A 117 -42.70 -34.95 -4.26
C ALA A 117 -43.55 -34.14 -5.26
N GLY A 118 -44.30 -33.16 -4.73
CA GLY A 118 -45.21 -32.33 -5.51
C GLY A 118 -46.59 -32.94 -5.81
N ASP A 119 -46.99 -34.02 -5.12
CA ASP A 119 -48.34 -34.58 -5.21
C ASP A 119 -49.39 -33.60 -4.68
N TRP A 120 -49.07 -32.80 -3.67
CA TRP A 120 -49.93 -31.77 -3.09
C TRP A 120 -49.10 -30.52 -2.79
N TYR A 121 -49.71 -29.39 -2.43
CA TYR A 121 -48.95 -28.15 -2.29
C TYR A 121 -48.11 -28.13 -1.01
N GLY A 122 -48.74 -28.26 0.16
CA GLY A 122 -48.08 -28.13 1.46
C GLY A 122 -48.97 -27.45 2.49
N ILE A 123 -48.38 -27.04 3.62
CA ILE A 123 -49.03 -26.21 4.63
C ILE A 123 -48.65 -24.75 4.38
N ARG A 124 -49.66 -23.91 4.20
CA ARG A 124 -49.51 -22.49 3.91
C ARG A 124 -50.04 -21.65 5.07
N MET A 125 -49.22 -20.77 5.62
CA MET A 125 -49.58 -19.85 6.70
C MET A 125 -49.68 -18.45 6.12
N THR A 126 -50.80 -17.75 6.33
CA THR A 126 -51.04 -16.47 5.66
C THR A 126 -51.37 -15.28 6.55
N ASN A 127 -51.77 -15.51 7.81
CA ASN A 127 -52.04 -14.43 8.77
C ASN A 127 -52.11 -14.96 10.20
N THR A 128 -51.08 -15.67 10.61
CA THR A 128 -51.10 -16.46 11.86
C THR A 128 -50.44 -15.73 13.02
N ALA A 129 -50.21 -14.42 12.92
CA ALA A 129 -49.57 -13.60 13.95
C ALA A 129 -50.24 -13.72 15.35
N ASP A 130 -51.56 -13.89 15.41
CA ASP A 130 -52.30 -14.06 16.68
C ASP A 130 -52.19 -15.47 17.28
N SER A 131 -51.55 -16.42 16.59
CA SER A 131 -51.40 -17.80 17.05
C SER A 131 -50.15 -17.97 17.91
N THR A 132 -50.35 -18.23 19.20
CA THR A 132 -49.28 -18.51 20.19
C THR A 132 -48.86 -19.98 20.25
N ILE A 133 -49.38 -20.83 19.34
CA ILE A 133 -49.15 -22.26 19.34
C ILE A 133 -47.97 -22.62 18.42
N THR A 134 -46.94 -23.23 19.01
CA THR A 134 -45.81 -23.81 18.26
C THR A 134 -46.26 -25.00 17.43
N ILE A 135 -45.78 -25.10 16.19
CA ILE A 135 -45.94 -26.29 15.35
C ILE A 135 -44.90 -27.32 15.77
N HIS A 136 -45.32 -28.50 16.22
CA HIS A 136 -44.40 -29.54 16.68
C HIS A 136 -44.80 -30.98 16.36
N ASP A 137 -43.81 -31.88 16.41
CA ASP A 137 -43.96 -33.34 16.25
C ASP A 137 -44.76 -33.74 14.99
N LEU A 138 -44.49 -33.03 13.88
CA LEU A 138 -45.11 -33.23 12.58
C LEU A 138 -44.18 -33.98 11.63
N ILE A 139 -44.74 -34.88 10.82
CA ILE A 139 -44.11 -35.36 9.58
C ILE A 139 -44.91 -34.79 8.40
N ILE A 140 -44.23 -34.12 7.47
CA ILE A 140 -44.81 -33.63 6.23
C ILE A 140 -43.98 -34.14 5.04
N GLU A 141 -44.64 -34.77 4.07
CA GLU A 141 -43.96 -35.39 2.93
C GLU A 141 -44.72 -35.27 1.61
N ALA A 142 -44.00 -35.45 0.49
CA ALA A 142 -44.54 -35.52 -0.87
C ALA A 142 -45.24 -34.22 -1.35
N GLY A 143 -44.90 -33.08 -0.76
CA GLY A 143 -45.47 -31.77 -1.08
C GLY A 143 -44.67 -30.99 -2.13
N VAL A 144 -45.21 -29.87 -2.59
CA VAL A 144 -44.43 -28.87 -3.33
C VAL A 144 -43.49 -28.17 -2.36
N ALA A 145 -44.02 -27.65 -1.26
CA ALA A 145 -43.30 -27.08 -0.13
C ALA A 145 -43.73 -27.79 1.17
N GLY A 146 -42.87 -27.77 2.20
CA GLY A 146 -43.27 -28.22 3.53
C GLY A 146 -44.15 -27.16 4.20
N PHE A 147 -43.50 -26.17 4.79
CA PHE A 147 -44.14 -25.00 5.35
C PHE A 147 -43.86 -23.77 4.48
N SER A 148 -44.90 -23.01 4.17
CA SER A 148 -44.81 -21.76 3.42
C SER A 148 -45.59 -20.67 4.14
N ALA A 149 -44.89 -19.80 4.85
CA ALA A 149 -45.49 -18.67 5.55
C ALA A 149 -45.36 -17.37 4.73
N ASN A 150 -46.42 -16.58 4.70
CA ASN A 150 -46.43 -15.22 4.16
C ASN A 150 -46.20 -14.19 5.27
N ALA A 151 -45.81 -12.98 4.88
CA ALA A 151 -45.31 -11.91 5.76
C ALA A 151 -46.13 -11.58 7.03
N GLY A 152 -47.42 -11.90 7.10
CA GLY A 152 -48.25 -11.77 8.31
C GLY A 152 -48.20 -12.97 9.28
N SER A 153 -47.23 -13.87 9.15
CA SER A 153 -47.16 -15.15 9.89
C SER A 153 -45.85 -15.26 10.69
N HIS A 154 -45.93 -15.62 11.97
CA HIS A 154 -44.81 -15.61 12.93
C HIS A 154 -44.64 -16.94 13.71
N GLN A 155 -44.83 -18.09 13.07
CA GLN A 155 -44.88 -19.39 13.77
C GLN A 155 -43.51 -19.96 14.06
N ASP A 156 -43.38 -20.45 15.30
CA ASP A 156 -42.30 -21.36 15.67
C ASP A 156 -42.55 -22.76 15.12
N ILE A 157 -41.50 -23.36 14.55
CA ILE A 157 -41.55 -24.71 13.96
C ILE A 157 -40.46 -25.55 14.63
N VAL A 158 -40.89 -26.55 15.40
CA VAL A 158 -40.01 -27.30 16.29
C VAL A 158 -40.19 -28.81 16.12
N ASN A 159 -39.12 -29.61 16.14
CA ASN A 159 -39.16 -31.08 16.13
C ASN A 159 -40.00 -31.68 14.97
N CYS A 160 -40.03 -31.04 13.81
CA CYS A 160 -40.75 -31.52 12.63
C CYS A 160 -39.82 -32.25 11.65
N THR A 161 -40.37 -33.19 10.88
CA THR A 161 -39.70 -33.83 9.74
C THR A 161 -40.35 -33.37 8.44
N VAL A 162 -39.58 -32.74 7.56
CA VAL A 162 -39.99 -32.30 6.22
C VAL A 162 -39.21 -33.09 5.19
N ARG A 163 -39.87 -33.84 4.30
CA ARG A 163 -39.14 -34.63 3.30
C ARG A 163 -39.82 -34.76 1.96
N ASP A 164 -39.04 -35.08 0.94
CA ASP A 164 -39.54 -35.32 -0.43
C ASP A 164 -40.35 -34.13 -0.95
N MET A 165 -39.73 -32.94 -0.97
CA MET A 165 -40.32 -31.69 -1.44
C MET A 165 -39.73 -31.30 -2.80
N THR A 166 -40.53 -30.67 -3.66
CA THR A 166 -39.99 -30.12 -4.94
C THR A 166 -39.40 -28.71 -4.79
N SER A 167 -39.65 -28.05 -3.66
CA SER A 167 -39.32 -26.64 -3.37
C SER A 167 -38.72 -26.52 -1.95
N LYS A 168 -38.90 -25.36 -1.29
CA LYS A 168 -38.41 -25.10 0.08
C LYS A 168 -38.96 -26.12 1.08
N GLY A 169 -38.16 -26.46 2.09
CA GLY A 169 -38.64 -27.25 3.23
C GLY A 169 -39.45 -26.39 4.19
N ILE A 170 -38.77 -25.47 4.88
CA ILE A 170 -39.38 -24.46 5.75
C ILE A 170 -39.10 -23.09 5.15
N TYR A 171 -40.14 -22.40 4.68
CA TYR A 171 -40.08 -21.01 4.23
C TYR A 171 -40.90 -20.13 5.15
N MET A 172 -40.23 -19.18 5.80
CA MET A 172 -40.84 -18.18 6.68
C MET A 172 -40.55 -16.80 6.12
N GLU A 173 -41.51 -16.21 5.42
CA GLU A 173 -41.53 -14.76 5.18
C GLU A 173 -42.38 -14.11 6.26
N PHE A 174 -41.82 -13.13 6.97
CA PHE A 174 -42.46 -12.51 8.13
C PHE A 174 -42.30 -10.99 8.15
N GLY A 175 -42.94 -10.35 9.13
CA GLY A 175 -42.69 -8.97 9.49
C GLY A 175 -43.73 -7.92 9.08
N GLU A 176 -44.72 -8.23 8.23
CA GLU A 176 -45.68 -7.20 7.78
C GLU A 176 -46.67 -6.74 8.86
N GLU A 177 -46.89 -7.57 9.87
CA GLU A 177 -47.67 -7.22 11.07
C GLU A 177 -46.73 -6.89 12.25
N PRO A 178 -47.13 -5.98 13.16
CA PRO A 178 -46.33 -5.64 14.34
C PRO A 178 -45.99 -6.88 15.17
N ARG A 179 -44.75 -6.97 15.64
CA ARG A 179 -44.33 -8.02 16.58
C ARG A 179 -45.10 -7.87 17.89
N ASP A 180 -45.73 -8.94 18.36
CA ASP A 180 -46.29 -8.96 19.73
C ASP A 180 -45.14 -8.84 20.74
N GLY A 181 -45.30 -8.03 21.78
CA GLY A 181 -44.27 -7.82 22.79
C GLY A 181 -43.90 -9.09 23.58
N ALA A 182 -44.68 -10.16 23.46
CA ALA A 182 -44.39 -11.48 24.02
C ALA A 182 -43.56 -12.39 23.08
N ASP A 183 -43.53 -12.10 21.78
CA ASP A 183 -42.83 -12.89 20.77
C ASP A 183 -41.37 -12.40 20.64
N PRO A 184 -40.36 -13.19 21.06
CA PRO A 184 -38.96 -12.80 20.91
C PRO A 184 -38.50 -12.72 19.45
N GLY A 185 -39.22 -13.35 18.52
CA GLY A 185 -38.86 -13.56 17.11
C GLY A 185 -38.99 -15.04 16.72
N ILE A 186 -38.73 -15.36 15.45
CA ILE A 186 -38.91 -16.71 14.90
C ILE A 186 -37.92 -17.76 15.47
N LEU A 187 -38.46 -18.88 15.99
CA LEU A 187 -37.71 -20.09 16.36
C LEU A 187 -37.95 -21.26 15.39
N ILE A 188 -36.86 -21.76 14.80
CA ILE A 188 -36.85 -22.99 13.98
C ILE A 188 -35.87 -23.98 14.61
N SER A 189 -36.37 -25.01 15.31
CA SER A 189 -35.49 -25.88 16.10
C SER A 189 -35.77 -27.38 16.04
N GLY A 190 -34.73 -28.21 16.07
CA GLY A 190 -34.87 -29.67 16.15
C GLY A 190 -35.50 -30.32 14.91
N ASN A 191 -35.60 -29.60 13.78
CA ASN A 191 -36.27 -30.11 12.59
C ASN A 191 -35.33 -30.98 11.75
N THR A 192 -35.88 -31.97 11.05
CA THR A 192 -35.17 -32.78 10.06
C THR A 192 -35.72 -32.51 8.67
N LEU A 193 -34.88 -32.03 7.75
CA LEU A 193 -35.23 -31.70 6.38
C LEU A 193 -34.43 -32.59 5.41
N GLU A 194 -35.12 -33.33 4.54
CA GLU A 194 -34.50 -34.31 3.63
C GLU A 194 -35.10 -34.26 2.23
N GLY A 195 -34.29 -34.14 1.18
CA GLY A 195 -34.83 -34.18 -0.19
C GLY A 195 -35.72 -32.96 -0.48
N THR A 196 -35.24 -31.75 -0.15
CA THR A 196 -35.87 -30.50 -0.57
C THR A 196 -35.45 -30.14 -2.00
N GLY A 197 -36.11 -29.15 -2.62
CA GLY A 197 -35.85 -28.80 -4.02
C GLY A 197 -34.43 -28.25 -4.26
N PRO A 198 -33.71 -28.69 -5.33
CA PRO A 198 -32.31 -28.33 -5.61
C PRO A 198 -32.03 -26.87 -5.97
N SER A 199 -33.08 -26.09 -6.19
CA SER A 199 -32.99 -24.65 -6.49
C SER A 199 -33.48 -23.78 -5.33
N PHE A 200 -33.72 -24.38 -4.17
CA PHE A 200 -34.35 -23.71 -3.04
C PHE A 200 -33.65 -24.05 -1.72
N PRO A 201 -33.72 -23.16 -0.72
CA PRO A 201 -33.17 -23.46 0.59
C PRO A 201 -33.95 -24.56 1.32
N GLY A 202 -33.27 -25.28 2.22
CA GLY A 202 -33.91 -26.17 3.18
C GLY A 202 -34.74 -25.36 4.15
N ILE A 203 -34.07 -24.50 4.92
CA ILE A 203 -34.68 -23.46 5.75
C ILE A 203 -34.43 -22.11 5.07
N TYR A 204 -35.50 -21.34 4.84
CA TYR A 204 -35.41 -19.98 4.35
C TYR A 204 -36.18 -19.03 5.28
N LEU A 205 -35.44 -18.23 6.04
CA LEU A 205 -35.97 -17.19 6.90
C LEU A 205 -35.77 -15.84 6.21
N LYS A 206 -36.86 -15.11 5.96
CA LYS A 206 -36.84 -13.88 5.18
C LYS A 206 -37.71 -12.80 5.82
N LEU A 207 -37.15 -11.62 6.00
CA LEU A 207 -37.95 -10.45 6.39
C LEU A 207 -38.63 -9.83 5.16
N SER A 208 -39.91 -9.45 5.28
CA SER A 208 -40.62 -8.74 4.22
C SER A 208 -39.97 -7.38 3.94
N SER A 209 -39.98 -6.95 2.67
CA SER A 209 -39.53 -5.60 2.29
C SER A 209 -40.40 -4.48 2.87
N ASN A 210 -41.60 -4.80 3.36
CA ASN A 210 -42.51 -3.87 4.01
C ASN A 210 -42.66 -4.19 5.51
N ALA A 211 -41.66 -4.82 6.12
CA ALA A 211 -41.74 -5.20 7.52
C ALA A 211 -41.93 -4.00 8.45
N ASP A 212 -42.71 -4.22 9.51
CA ASP A 212 -42.86 -3.29 10.61
C ASP A 212 -41.52 -3.16 11.36
N PRO A 213 -41.09 -1.94 11.72
CA PRO A 213 -39.81 -1.72 12.42
C PRO A 213 -39.68 -2.43 13.77
N SER A 214 -40.77 -2.93 14.36
CA SER A 214 -40.76 -3.77 15.57
C SER A 214 -40.00 -5.11 15.40
N TRP A 215 -39.60 -5.45 14.17
CA TRP A 215 -38.77 -6.62 13.88
C TRP A 215 -37.26 -6.34 13.88
N ASP A 216 -36.84 -5.06 13.80
CA ASP A 216 -35.43 -4.68 13.80
C ASP A 216 -34.72 -4.97 15.14
N ASP A 217 -35.49 -5.20 16.21
CA ASP A 217 -35.02 -5.58 17.55
C ASP A 217 -35.40 -7.02 17.94
N ALA A 218 -35.73 -7.88 16.97
CA ALA A 218 -36.09 -9.26 17.21
C ALA A 218 -34.86 -10.16 17.43
N THR A 219 -35.07 -11.26 18.16
CA THR A 219 -34.15 -12.38 18.34
C THR A 219 -34.65 -13.58 17.54
N HIS A 220 -33.91 -13.96 16.49
CA HIS A 220 -34.22 -15.11 15.64
C HIS A 220 -33.29 -16.28 15.95
N GLN A 221 -33.83 -17.50 15.99
CA GLN A 221 -33.10 -18.70 16.37
C GLN A 221 -33.32 -19.86 15.39
N ILE A 222 -32.25 -20.40 14.85
CA ILE A 222 -32.23 -21.62 14.02
C ILE A 222 -31.30 -22.63 14.69
N VAL A 223 -31.86 -23.57 15.46
CA VAL A 223 -31.10 -24.35 16.43
C VAL A 223 -31.32 -25.86 16.32
N GLY A 224 -30.26 -26.66 16.22
CA GLY A 224 -30.38 -28.12 16.34
C GLY A 224 -31.06 -28.79 15.14
N ASN A 225 -31.09 -28.16 13.96
CA ASN A 225 -31.75 -28.72 12.78
C ASN A 225 -30.80 -29.62 11.99
N VAL A 226 -31.35 -30.66 11.36
CA VAL A 226 -30.64 -31.55 10.43
C VAL A 226 -31.17 -31.30 9.02
N ILE A 227 -30.35 -30.77 8.12
CA ILE A 227 -30.70 -30.50 6.72
C ILE A 227 -29.80 -31.35 5.82
N ARG A 228 -30.40 -32.16 4.96
CA ARG A 228 -29.63 -33.00 4.03
C ARG A 228 -30.27 -33.23 2.67
N ASP A 229 -29.41 -33.56 1.72
CA ASP A 229 -29.75 -34.10 0.41
C ASP A 229 -30.58 -33.15 -0.45
N GLY A 230 -29.91 -32.19 -1.11
CA GLY A 230 -30.47 -31.54 -2.30
C GLY A 230 -31.06 -30.14 -2.11
N ALA A 231 -30.70 -29.39 -1.07
CA ALA A 231 -31.02 -27.95 -1.01
C ALA A 231 -29.96 -27.09 -1.72
N TYR A 232 -30.37 -25.91 -2.24
CA TYR A 232 -29.41 -24.93 -2.75
C TYR A 232 -28.60 -24.34 -1.57
N GLN A 233 -29.24 -23.66 -0.62
CA GLN A 233 -28.67 -23.43 0.70
C GLN A 233 -29.26 -24.41 1.71
N GLY A 234 -28.48 -24.91 2.66
CA GLY A 234 -29.06 -25.61 3.80
C GLY A 234 -29.94 -24.66 4.63
N ILE A 235 -29.35 -23.53 5.00
CA ILE A 235 -29.98 -22.44 5.73
C ILE A 235 -29.71 -21.14 4.98
N ASP A 236 -30.76 -20.41 4.61
CA ASP A 236 -30.72 -19.05 4.08
C ASP A 236 -31.44 -18.12 5.05
N VAL A 237 -30.72 -17.11 5.56
CA VAL A 237 -31.30 -16.05 6.37
C VAL A 237 -31.10 -14.72 5.66
N SER A 238 -32.21 -14.16 5.17
CA SER A 238 -32.28 -12.87 4.50
C SER A 238 -33.06 -11.90 5.38
N VAL A 239 -32.45 -11.54 6.53
CA VAL A 239 -33.02 -10.63 7.53
C VAL A 239 -32.04 -9.48 7.73
N PRO A 240 -32.31 -8.28 7.14
CA PRO A 240 -31.36 -7.18 7.12
C PRO A 240 -31.01 -6.60 8.51
N ASP A 241 -32.00 -6.50 9.40
CA ASP A 241 -31.85 -5.87 10.72
C ASP A 241 -32.47 -6.77 11.79
N PHE A 242 -31.81 -6.90 12.94
CA PHE A 242 -32.22 -7.72 14.09
C PHE A 242 -31.46 -7.30 15.36
N GLU A 243 -31.99 -7.61 16.56
CA GLU A 243 -31.21 -7.54 17.80
C GLU A 243 -30.24 -8.73 17.89
N ARG A 244 -30.72 -9.93 17.54
CA ARG A 244 -29.87 -11.13 17.56
C ARG A 244 -30.32 -12.17 16.54
N LEU A 245 -29.35 -12.78 15.87
CA LEU A 245 -29.57 -13.95 15.03
C LEU A 245 -28.63 -15.08 15.48
N GLU A 246 -29.20 -16.21 15.89
CA GLU A 246 -28.45 -17.37 16.37
C GLU A 246 -28.68 -18.56 15.45
N ILE A 247 -27.62 -19.05 14.80
CA ILE A 247 -27.62 -20.27 14.00
C ILE A 247 -26.70 -21.26 14.71
N VAL A 248 -27.28 -22.19 15.47
CA VAL A 248 -26.55 -22.98 16.47
C VAL A 248 -26.81 -24.48 16.34
N ASP A 249 -25.76 -25.31 16.45
CA ASP A 249 -25.89 -26.78 16.55
C ASP A 249 -26.64 -27.42 15.36
N ASN A 250 -26.59 -26.81 14.17
CA ASN A 250 -27.24 -27.38 12.98
C ASN A 250 -26.27 -28.34 12.26
N THR A 251 -26.81 -29.45 11.77
CA THR A 251 -26.10 -30.37 10.88
C THR A 251 -26.60 -30.18 9.45
N VAL A 252 -25.74 -29.67 8.56
CA VAL A 252 -26.05 -29.42 7.15
C VAL A 252 -25.16 -30.33 6.29
N SER A 253 -25.75 -31.09 5.37
CA SER A 253 -24.98 -31.96 4.49
C SER A 253 -25.52 -32.05 3.06
N ASN A 254 -24.63 -32.19 2.09
CA ASN A 254 -25.00 -32.36 0.66
C ASN A 254 -25.93 -31.24 0.13
N THR A 255 -25.65 -29.99 0.48
CA THR A 255 -26.31 -28.77 -0.04
C THR A 255 -25.32 -27.99 -0.90
N PHE A 256 -25.77 -27.10 -1.79
CA PHE A 256 -24.83 -26.32 -2.64
C PHE A 256 -23.99 -25.32 -1.82
N THR A 257 -24.64 -24.59 -0.92
CA THR A 257 -24.06 -23.78 0.16
C THR A 257 -24.58 -24.29 1.50
N GLY A 258 -23.77 -24.26 2.55
CA GLY A 258 -24.20 -24.70 3.89
C GLY A 258 -25.16 -23.69 4.53
N ILE A 259 -24.58 -22.58 5.00
CA ILE A 259 -25.28 -21.47 5.64
C ILE A 259 -25.00 -20.19 4.85
N TYR A 260 -26.06 -19.46 4.52
CA TYR A 260 -25.99 -18.14 3.90
C TYR A 260 -26.73 -17.13 4.77
N VAL A 261 -26.07 -16.04 5.12
CA VAL A 261 -26.66 -14.92 5.87
C VAL A 261 -26.46 -13.63 5.09
N PHE A 262 -27.55 -12.92 4.85
CA PHE A 262 -27.54 -11.55 4.36
C PHE A 262 -28.12 -10.62 5.41
N SER A 263 -27.31 -9.65 5.85
CA SER A 263 -27.66 -8.65 6.86
C SER A 263 -27.06 -7.28 6.52
N ASN A 264 -27.63 -6.21 7.08
CA ASN A 264 -27.09 -4.86 6.98
C ASN A 264 -25.96 -4.66 8.00
N TYR A 265 -25.01 -3.79 7.65
CA TYR A 265 -23.91 -3.39 8.53
C TYR A 265 -23.90 -1.88 8.87
N ASN A 266 -24.82 -1.09 8.30
CA ASN A 266 -24.80 0.38 8.36
C ASN A 266 -26.04 1.04 9.02
N THR A 267 -27.10 0.29 9.34
CA THR A 267 -28.41 0.84 9.72
C THR A 267 -28.80 0.67 11.19
N SER A 268 -28.27 -0.32 11.92
CA SER A 268 -28.64 -0.59 13.32
C SER A 268 -27.43 -0.71 14.26
N SER A 269 -27.60 -0.34 15.53
CA SER A 269 -26.56 -0.50 16.57
C SER A 269 -26.43 -1.94 17.08
N ASN A 270 -27.40 -2.81 16.78
CA ASN A 270 -27.63 -4.06 17.52
C ASN A 270 -27.53 -5.36 16.69
N ASN A 271 -27.17 -5.35 15.39
CA ASN A 271 -27.08 -6.58 14.56
C ASN A 271 -25.99 -7.57 15.05
N GLN A 272 -26.31 -8.37 16.09
CA GLN A 272 -25.48 -9.42 16.68
C GLN A 272 -25.76 -10.76 16.00
N LEU A 273 -24.79 -11.25 15.23
CA LEU A 273 -24.90 -12.51 14.50
C LEU A 273 -24.00 -13.55 15.17
N THR A 274 -24.57 -14.68 15.59
CA THR A 274 -23.84 -15.82 16.13
C THR A 274 -24.09 -17.05 15.29
N ILE A 275 -23.02 -17.61 14.72
CA ILE A 275 -23.03 -18.90 14.03
C ILE A 275 -22.07 -19.82 14.77
N ARG A 276 -22.59 -20.77 15.56
CA ARG A 276 -21.72 -21.64 16.36
C ARG A 276 -22.16 -23.09 16.44
N ASP A 277 -21.18 -23.97 16.68
CA ASP A 277 -21.40 -25.41 16.88
C ASP A 277 -22.07 -26.11 15.69
N ASN A 278 -22.07 -25.52 14.49
CA ASN A 278 -22.68 -26.14 13.32
C ASN A 278 -21.72 -27.12 12.65
N SER A 279 -22.26 -28.21 12.10
CA SER A 279 -21.54 -29.18 11.28
C SER A 279 -22.00 -29.08 9.83
N ILE A 280 -21.11 -28.67 8.92
CA ILE A 280 -21.39 -28.54 7.49
C ILE A 280 -20.49 -29.50 6.70
N THR A 281 -21.08 -30.37 5.88
CA THR A 281 -20.33 -31.35 5.09
C THR A 281 -20.81 -31.44 3.64
N GLY A 282 -19.88 -31.60 2.70
CA GLY A 282 -20.23 -31.88 1.30
C GLY A 282 -20.86 -30.71 0.55
N ALA A 283 -20.57 -29.47 0.96
CA ALA A 283 -20.89 -28.28 0.19
C ALA A 283 -19.91 -28.14 -1.00
N PRO A 284 -20.37 -28.07 -2.26
CA PRO A 284 -19.51 -27.81 -3.42
C PRO A 284 -19.19 -26.33 -3.65
N TYR A 285 -19.89 -25.41 -2.98
CA TYR A 285 -19.61 -23.97 -2.95
C TYR A 285 -19.30 -23.53 -1.52
N ILE A 286 -19.41 -22.24 -1.19
CA ILE A 286 -19.07 -21.73 0.15
C ILE A 286 -19.88 -22.44 1.25
N ALA A 287 -19.21 -22.89 2.32
CA ALA A 287 -19.87 -23.59 3.42
C ALA A 287 -20.60 -22.63 4.37
N ILE A 288 -19.94 -21.56 4.84
CA ILE A 288 -20.56 -20.46 5.60
C ILE A 288 -20.29 -19.14 4.87
N ASN A 289 -21.35 -18.49 4.39
CA ASN A 289 -21.26 -17.21 3.68
C ASN A 289 -22.03 -16.13 4.44
N ILE A 290 -21.33 -15.07 4.83
CA ILE A 290 -21.89 -13.95 5.59
C ILE A 290 -21.70 -12.64 4.80
N GLY A 291 -22.81 -12.04 4.38
CA GLY A 291 -22.87 -10.68 3.86
C GLY A 291 -23.39 -9.72 4.93
N GLY A 292 -22.51 -8.87 5.48
CA GLY A 292 -22.85 -7.85 6.48
C GLY A 292 -22.87 -8.32 7.93
N GLY A 293 -23.43 -7.49 8.82
CA GLY A 293 -23.46 -7.70 10.27
C GLY A 293 -22.48 -6.80 11.02
N ARG A 294 -22.79 -6.46 12.29
CA ARG A 294 -21.99 -5.50 13.08
C ARG A 294 -21.20 -6.12 14.24
N SER A 295 -21.71 -7.20 14.81
CA SER A 295 -21.04 -7.97 15.86
C SER A 295 -21.17 -9.44 15.49
N VAL A 296 -20.30 -9.90 14.59
CA VAL A 296 -20.36 -11.25 14.02
C VAL A 296 -19.45 -12.18 14.80
N LEU A 297 -20.01 -13.26 15.34
CA LEU A 297 -19.28 -14.36 15.99
C LEU A 297 -19.50 -15.63 15.18
N VAL A 298 -18.41 -16.21 14.67
CA VAL A 298 -18.39 -17.53 14.02
C VAL A 298 -17.50 -18.44 14.85
N GLU A 299 -18.11 -19.35 15.62
CA GLU A 299 -17.41 -20.07 16.68
C GLU A 299 -17.62 -21.59 16.63
N ASN A 300 -16.55 -22.37 16.79
CA ASN A 300 -16.65 -23.83 16.98
C ASN A 300 -17.46 -24.57 15.89
N ASN A 301 -17.47 -24.07 14.65
CA ASN A 301 -18.11 -24.77 13.54
C ASN A 301 -17.15 -25.80 12.94
N THR A 302 -17.68 -26.96 12.53
CA THR A 302 -16.93 -27.98 11.80
C THR A 302 -17.38 -28.00 10.34
N VAL A 303 -16.46 -27.73 9.43
CA VAL A 303 -16.69 -27.71 7.98
C VAL A 303 -15.80 -28.74 7.30
N THR A 304 -16.40 -29.59 6.45
CA THR A 304 -15.66 -30.47 5.54
C THR A 304 -16.09 -30.22 4.10
N GLY A 305 -15.20 -29.62 3.31
CA GLY A 305 -15.42 -29.19 1.93
C GLY A 305 -15.74 -27.71 1.78
N GLY A 306 -16.25 -27.37 0.61
CA GLY A 306 -16.55 -26.00 0.18
C GLY A 306 -15.47 -25.42 -0.73
N THR A 307 -15.83 -24.43 -1.56
CA THR A 307 -14.82 -23.59 -2.20
C THR A 307 -14.11 -22.80 -1.12
N ASP A 308 -14.92 -22.12 -0.28
CA ASP A 308 -14.46 -21.45 0.93
C ASP A 308 -15.11 -22.13 2.14
N GLY A 309 -14.34 -22.32 3.21
CA GLY A 309 -14.86 -22.79 4.49
C GLY A 309 -15.76 -21.72 5.12
N ILE A 310 -15.22 -20.52 5.29
CA ILE A 310 -15.94 -19.35 5.81
C ILE A 310 -15.59 -18.13 4.95
N GLU A 311 -16.61 -17.46 4.40
CA GLU A 311 -16.46 -16.18 3.71
C GLU A 311 -17.25 -15.09 4.42
N LEU A 312 -16.60 -13.96 4.71
CA LEU A 312 -17.23 -12.76 5.25
C LEU A 312 -17.00 -11.56 4.34
N THR A 313 -18.09 -10.86 4.03
CA THR A 313 -18.07 -9.61 3.26
C THR A 313 -18.75 -8.48 4.03
N ASN A 314 -18.07 -7.35 4.23
CA ASN A 314 -18.60 -6.16 4.90
C ASN A 314 -19.10 -6.37 6.36
N ALA A 315 -18.54 -7.34 7.08
CA ALA A 315 -18.85 -7.56 8.50
C ALA A 315 -18.04 -6.60 9.39
N LEU A 316 -18.67 -5.90 10.33
CA LEU A 316 -17.97 -5.10 11.34
C LEU A 316 -17.63 -5.98 12.56
N ALA A 317 -16.47 -5.73 13.16
CA ALA A 317 -15.94 -6.45 14.31
C ALA A 317 -16.12 -8.00 14.29
N PRO A 318 -15.78 -8.70 13.19
CA PRO A 318 -15.95 -10.14 13.12
C PRO A 318 -14.94 -10.85 14.03
N ARG A 319 -15.46 -11.83 14.78
CA ARG A 319 -14.69 -12.80 15.59
C ARG A 319 -14.90 -14.19 15.02
N ILE A 320 -13.84 -14.81 14.54
CA ILE A 320 -13.86 -16.15 13.93
C ILE A 320 -12.94 -17.03 14.78
N VAL A 321 -13.54 -17.89 15.61
CA VAL A 321 -12.84 -18.55 16.72
C VAL A 321 -13.13 -20.05 16.75
N ASP A 322 -12.13 -20.89 17.02
CA ASP A 322 -12.28 -22.34 17.25
C ASP A 322 -12.91 -23.16 16.09
N ASN A 323 -12.97 -22.62 14.87
CA ASN A 323 -13.55 -23.37 13.77
C ASN A 323 -12.58 -24.44 13.26
N THR A 324 -13.11 -25.61 12.91
CA THR A 324 -12.36 -26.69 12.26
C THR A 324 -12.80 -26.79 10.80
N LEU A 325 -11.92 -26.45 9.88
CA LEU A 325 -12.18 -26.38 8.45
C LEU A 325 -11.24 -27.34 7.72
N ASP A 326 -11.79 -28.31 6.99
CA ASP A 326 -10.99 -29.30 6.26
C ASP A 326 -11.46 -29.54 4.82
N GLY A 327 -10.52 -29.80 3.91
CA GLY A 327 -10.78 -30.42 2.61
C GLY A 327 -11.59 -29.62 1.60
N GLY A 328 -11.55 -28.28 1.65
CA GLY A 328 -12.11 -27.42 0.59
C GLY A 328 -11.16 -27.21 -0.60
N THR A 329 -11.50 -26.29 -1.52
CA THR A 329 -10.71 -26.11 -2.75
C THR A 329 -9.97 -24.78 -2.84
N ASP A 330 -10.52 -23.70 -2.30
CA ASP A 330 -10.00 -22.35 -2.52
C ASP A 330 -9.48 -21.77 -1.21
N PHE A 331 -10.32 -21.39 -0.25
CA PHE A 331 -9.88 -20.68 0.96
C PHE A 331 -10.47 -21.26 2.25
N GLY A 332 -9.68 -21.41 3.30
CA GLY A 332 -10.22 -21.78 4.62
C GLY A 332 -11.12 -20.65 5.15
N ILE A 333 -10.53 -19.49 5.39
CA ILE A 333 -11.23 -18.28 5.84
C ILE A 333 -10.91 -17.13 4.89
N THR A 334 -11.95 -16.51 4.33
CA THR A 334 -11.85 -15.33 3.45
C THR A 334 -12.55 -14.12 4.08
N ILE A 335 -11.84 -12.99 4.17
CA ILE A 335 -12.35 -11.73 4.72
C ILE A 335 -12.23 -10.62 3.67
N LEU A 336 -13.37 -10.06 3.23
CA LEU A 336 -13.48 -9.09 2.13
C LEU A 336 -14.17 -7.78 2.53
N GLY A 337 -13.73 -6.67 1.91
CA GLY A 337 -14.56 -5.46 1.77
C GLY A 337 -14.64 -4.57 3.02
N LEU A 338 -13.79 -4.77 4.02
CA LEU A 338 -13.84 -4.00 5.26
C LEU A 338 -13.38 -2.55 5.03
N GLY A 339 -14.34 -1.62 4.94
CA GLY A 339 -14.12 -0.17 5.02
C GLY A 339 -14.27 0.40 6.44
N SER A 340 -14.27 -0.47 7.46
CA SER A 340 -14.50 -0.13 8.88
C SER A 340 -13.22 0.33 9.60
N LEU A 341 -13.36 0.93 10.79
CA LEU A 341 -12.26 1.20 11.72
C LEU A 341 -12.16 0.14 12.83
N THR A 342 -12.91 -0.96 12.76
CA THR A 342 -12.95 -2.01 13.81
C THR A 342 -11.99 -3.16 13.49
N GLU A 343 -11.35 -3.70 14.52
CA GLU A 343 -10.45 -4.85 14.42
C GLU A 343 -11.19 -6.14 14.04
N THR A 344 -10.54 -6.98 13.24
CA THR A 344 -10.99 -8.34 12.91
C THR A 344 -10.17 -9.36 13.69
N HIS A 345 -10.83 -10.34 14.26
CA HIS A 345 -10.26 -11.30 15.21
C HIS A 345 -10.39 -12.72 14.64
N VAL A 346 -9.27 -13.40 14.43
CA VAL A 346 -9.24 -14.77 13.89
C VAL A 346 -8.39 -15.65 14.81
N HIS A 347 -9.02 -16.44 15.68
CA HIS A 347 -8.31 -17.12 16.76
C HIS A 347 -8.57 -18.62 16.81
N ARG A 348 -7.52 -19.41 17.10
CA ARG A 348 -7.65 -20.86 17.40
C ARG A 348 -8.39 -21.69 16.33
N ASN A 349 -8.43 -21.25 15.08
CA ASN A 349 -9.02 -22.04 14.01
C ASN A 349 -8.04 -23.12 13.54
N LEU A 350 -8.56 -24.31 13.25
CA LEU A 350 -7.84 -25.39 12.59
C LEU A 350 -8.25 -25.42 11.12
N ILE A 351 -7.31 -25.16 10.22
CA ILE A 351 -7.54 -25.06 8.78
C ILE A 351 -6.63 -26.05 8.05
N SER A 352 -7.21 -26.98 7.29
CA SER A 352 -6.45 -27.97 6.53
C SER A 352 -6.98 -28.25 5.14
N GLY A 353 -6.07 -28.50 4.19
CA GLY A 353 -6.43 -29.01 2.87
C GLY A 353 -7.08 -28.02 1.90
N TYR A 354 -6.98 -26.71 2.14
CA TYR A 354 -7.47 -25.64 1.23
C TYR A 354 -6.36 -25.09 0.33
N GLY A 355 -6.72 -24.40 -0.75
CA GLY A 355 -5.78 -23.65 -1.59
C GLY A 355 -5.01 -22.61 -0.76
N SER A 356 -5.70 -21.69 -0.09
CA SER A 356 -5.11 -20.85 0.96
C SER A 356 -5.78 -21.04 2.32
N GLY A 357 -5.03 -20.88 3.42
CA GLY A 357 -5.56 -21.00 4.77
C GLY A 357 -6.43 -19.81 5.16
N ILE A 358 -5.79 -18.66 5.39
CA ILE A 358 -6.45 -17.39 5.69
C ILE A 358 -6.15 -16.39 4.58
N ARG A 359 -7.21 -15.84 3.95
CA ARG A 359 -7.12 -14.73 3.01
C ARG A 359 -7.73 -13.47 3.61
N PHE A 360 -6.96 -12.39 3.61
CA PHE A 360 -7.43 -11.08 4.01
C PHE A 360 -7.28 -10.04 2.91
N ARG A 361 -8.40 -9.37 2.62
CA ARG A 361 -8.50 -8.26 1.67
C ARG A 361 -9.34 -7.14 2.30
N GLY A 362 -8.79 -6.52 3.33
CA GLY A 362 -9.43 -5.45 4.08
C GLY A 362 -8.56 -4.21 4.18
N ARG A 363 -9.19 -3.07 4.53
CA ARG A 363 -8.49 -1.82 4.85
C ARG A 363 -8.30 -1.63 6.36
N THR A 364 -8.55 -2.65 7.18
CA THR A 364 -8.66 -2.55 8.65
C THR A 364 -7.51 -3.25 9.38
N SER A 365 -7.45 -3.14 10.72
CA SER A 365 -6.60 -4.02 11.52
C SER A 365 -7.18 -5.45 11.55
N LEU A 366 -6.28 -6.43 11.51
CA LEU A 366 -6.53 -7.85 11.65
C LEU A 366 -5.58 -8.36 12.72
N VAL A 367 -6.10 -9.12 13.69
CA VAL A 367 -5.30 -9.83 14.68
C VAL A 367 -5.66 -11.31 14.62
N ALA A 368 -4.69 -12.13 14.25
CA ALA A 368 -4.85 -13.57 14.11
C ALA A 368 -3.91 -14.30 15.07
N LEU A 369 -4.49 -15.08 15.99
CA LEU A 369 -3.76 -15.69 17.11
C LEU A 369 -4.04 -17.18 17.22
N TYR A 370 -3.02 -18.00 17.51
CA TYR A 370 -3.22 -19.40 17.88
C TYR A 370 -3.93 -20.27 16.82
N ASN A 371 -3.98 -19.85 15.56
CA ASN A 371 -4.54 -20.66 14.49
C ASN A 371 -3.55 -21.76 14.10
N THR A 372 -4.06 -22.91 13.67
CA THR A 372 -3.27 -23.98 13.06
C THR A 372 -3.66 -24.12 11.60
N ILE A 373 -2.72 -23.87 10.69
CA ILE A 373 -2.91 -23.90 9.25
C ILE A 373 -1.93 -24.91 8.67
N THR A 374 -2.44 -25.97 8.05
CA THR A 374 -1.62 -27.08 7.54
C THR A 374 -2.10 -27.61 6.20
N GLY A 375 -1.18 -28.09 5.35
CA GLY A 375 -1.52 -28.75 4.09
C GLY A 375 -2.27 -27.83 3.12
N THR A 376 -1.84 -26.58 3.02
CA THR A 376 -2.39 -25.59 2.07
C THR A 376 -1.40 -25.27 0.96
N GLU A 377 -1.82 -24.64 -0.14
CA GLU A 377 -0.84 -24.07 -1.07
C GLU A 377 -0.23 -22.77 -0.51
N ARG A 378 -1.08 -21.87 0.00
CA ARG A 378 -0.69 -20.63 0.67
C ARG A 378 -1.28 -20.54 2.07
N SER A 379 -0.49 -20.63 3.14
CA SER A 379 -1.11 -20.64 4.48
C SER A 379 -1.77 -19.31 4.84
N ILE A 380 -1.09 -18.19 4.58
CA ILE A 380 -1.61 -16.83 4.79
C ILE A 380 -1.46 -16.03 3.51
N GLU A 381 -2.53 -15.36 3.09
CA GLU A 381 -2.59 -14.60 1.84
C GLU A 381 -3.18 -13.20 2.08
N LEU A 382 -2.40 -12.17 1.78
CA LEU A 382 -2.79 -10.77 1.92
C LEU A 382 -2.82 -10.13 0.54
N THR A 383 -3.99 -9.62 0.14
CA THR A 383 -4.20 -9.09 -1.21
C THR A 383 -4.90 -7.73 -1.18
N GLY A 384 -4.67 -6.89 -2.20
CA GLY A 384 -5.31 -5.58 -2.35
C GLY A 384 -4.38 -4.38 -2.09
N GLY A 385 -4.90 -3.17 -2.29
CA GLY A 385 -4.15 -1.92 -2.07
C GLY A 385 -4.02 -1.55 -0.59
N THR A 386 -2.99 -0.75 -0.24
CA THR A 386 -2.59 -0.30 1.11
C THR A 386 -3.66 -0.48 2.20
N PRO A 387 -3.57 -1.54 3.03
CA PRO A 387 -4.26 -1.62 4.31
C PRO A 387 -4.09 -0.31 5.11
N MET A 388 -5.11 0.17 5.84
CA MET A 388 -4.98 1.38 6.68
C MET A 388 -4.26 1.10 8.02
N GLY A 389 -3.67 -0.08 8.19
CA GLY A 389 -2.90 -0.49 9.36
C GLY A 389 -2.17 -1.82 9.09
N VAL A 390 -1.28 -2.19 10.01
CA VAL A 390 -0.44 -3.41 9.93
C VAL A 390 -1.26 -4.64 10.36
N PRO A 391 -1.51 -5.61 9.47
CA PRO A 391 -2.12 -6.89 9.86
C PRO A 391 -1.17 -7.68 10.76
N ARG A 392 -1.70 -8.36 11.78
CA ARG A 392 -0.93 -9.04 12.81
C ARG A 392 -1.29 -10.51 12.90
N PHE A 393 -0.29 -11.37 12.83
CA PHE A 393 -0.41 -12.81 12.99
C PHE A 393 0.62 -13.23 14.03
N HIS A 394 0.20 -13.66 15.21
CA HIS A 394 1.13 -14.09 16.26
C HIS A 394 0.73 -15.45 16.82
N TRP A 395 1.71 -16.22 17.29
CA TRP A 395 1.46 -17.48 17.97
C TRP A 395 0.67 -18.49 17.14
N ASN A 396 0.76 -18.45 15.82
CA ASN A 396 0.11 -19.41 14.92
C ASN A 396 1.06 -20.56 14.57
N ASN A 397 0.46 -21.72 14.28
CA ASN A 397 1.12 -22.88 13.72
C ASN A 397 0.89 -22.90 12.19
N ILE A 398 1.90 -22.53 11.42
CA ILE A 398 1.86 -22.45 9.94
C ILE A 398 2.75 -23.57 9.39
N GLN A 399 2.16 -24.59 8.76
CA GLN A 399 2.89 -25.80 8.39
C GLN A 399 2.50 -26.34 7.02
N ASP A 400 3.40 -27.12 6.43
CA ASP A 400 3.15 -27.93 5.24
C ASP A 400 2.53 -27.15 4.08
N SER A 401 2.91 -25.88 3.90
CA SER A 401 2.54 -25.12 2.72
C SER A 401 3.30 -25.62 1.49
N THR A 402 2.61 -25.76 0.35
CA THR A 402 3.26 -26.28 -0.86
C THR A 402 3.82 -25.18 -1.78
N ILE A 403 3.44 -23.92 -1.57
CA ILE A 403 3.95 -22.77 -2.32
C ILE A 403 4.49 -21.70 -1.37
N TYR A 404 3.61 -21.07 -0.57
CA TYR A 404 4.00 -19.99 0.34
C TYR A 404 3.43 -20.22 1.74
N ALA A 405 4.26 -20.08 2.77
CA ALA A 405 3.79 -19.99 4.14
C ALA A 405 3.13 -18.62 4.41
N ALA A 406 3.67 -17.54 3.84
CA ALA A 406 3.03 -16.23 3.83
C ALA A 406 3.17 -15.57 2.45
N TYR A 407 2.08 -15.03 1.93
CA TYR A 407 2.04 -14.35 0.64
C TYR A 407 1.48 -12.94 0.82
N ASN A 408 2.37 -11.93 0.89
CA ASN A 408 1.99 -10.53 1.01
C ASN A 408 2.04 -9.83 -0.36
N ASP A 409 0.90 -9.80 -1.03
CA ASP A 409 0.73 -9.06 -2.30
C ASP A 409 0.28 -7.60 -2.10
N SER A 410 0.32 -7.12 -0.86
CA SER A 410 0.01 -5.72 -0.50
C SER A 410 1.30 -4.89 -0.34
N SER A 411 1.18 -3.57 -0.36
CA SER A 411 2.31 -2.65 -0.14
C SER A 411 2.54 -2.30 1.34
N ALA A 412 1.72 -2.82 2.26
CA ALA A 412 1.90 -2.61 3.70
C ALA A 412 2.72 -3.76 4.28
N SER A 413 3.54 -3.48 5.29
CA SER A 413 4.17 -4.54 6.07
C SER A 413 3.15 -5.29 6.92
N VAL A 414 3.57 -6.47 7.37
CA VAL A 414 2.74 -7.43 8.10
C VAL A 414 3.54 -7.92 9.28
N ASP A 415 2.97 -7.79 10.46
CA ASP A 415 3.61 -8.28 11.67
C ASP A 415 3.27 -9.77 11.84
N MET A 416 4.27 -10.63 11.67
CA MET A 416 4.14 -12.08 11.78
C MET A 416 5.11 -12.66 12.81
N LYS A 417 5.44 -11.89 13.85
CA LYS A 417 6.33 -12.35 14.92
C LYS A 417 5.75 -13.53 15.68
N HIS A 418 6.63 -14.33 16.28
CA HIS A 418 6.25 -15.39 17.22
C HIS A 418 5.33 -16.48 16.65
N ASN A 419 5.37 -16.71 15.33
CA ASN A 419 4.74 -17.89 14.73
C ASN A 419 5.71 -19.08 14.67
N TYR A 420 5.14 -20.28 14.62
CA TYR A 420 5.85 -21.51 14.25
C TYR A 420 5.59 -21.81 12.77
N TRP A 421 6.64 -21.97 11.96
CA TRP A 421 6.54 -22.07 10.49
C TRP A 421 6.85 -23.46 9.92
N GLY A 422 6.83 -24.51 10.74
CA GLY A 422 7.08 -25.88 10.28
C GLY A 422 8.46 -26.03 9.65
N THR A 423 8.52 -26.46 8.39
CA THR A 423 9.80 -26.63 7.65
C THR A 423 10.48 -25.30 7.31
N THR A 424 9.73 -24.21 7.16
CA THR A 424 10.27 -22.87 6.85
C THR A 424 11.15 -22.33 7.98
N ASN A 425 10.93 -22.76 9.23
CA ASN A 425 11.78 -22.39 10.37
C ASN A 425 13.27 -22.63 10.12
N VAL A 426 13.61 -23.72 9.41
CA VAL A 426 15.02 -24.10 9.18
C VAL A 426 15.74 -23.03 8.38
N GLU A 427 15.09 -22.49 7.35
CA GLU A 427 15.62 -21.41 6.51
C GLU A 427 15.70 -20.09 7.30
N MET A 428 14.61 -19.70 7.96
CA MET A 428 14.56 -18.48 8.78
C MET A 428 15.63 -18.44 9.87
N GLN A 429 15.92 -19.58 10.51
CA GLN A 429 16.94 -19.67 11.55
C GLN A 429 18.36 -19.69 10.99
N ALA A 430 18.55 -20.25 9.80
CA ALA A 430 19.85 -20.31 9.15
C ALA A 430 20.27 -18.95 8.59
N GLU A 431 19.33 -18.19 8.04
CA GLU A 431 19.57 -16.94 7.35
C GLU A 431 19.38 -15.72 8.26
N GLY A 432 18.46 -15.82 9.23
CA GLY A 432 18.13 -14.74 10.15
C GLY A 432 17.27 -13.66 9.49
N TYR A 433 16.74 -12.74 10.30
CA TYR A 433 15.97 -11.59 9.82
C TYR A 433 16.88 -10.36 9.67
N PRO A 434 16.68 -9.51 8.64
CA PRO A 434 15.85 -9.72 7.46
C PRO A 434 16.60 -10.49 6.36
N SER A 435 16.03 -11.61 5.92
CA SER A 435 16.46 -12.37 4.73
C SER A 435 15.27 -12.69 3.83
N ASP A 436 15.57 -12.94 2.56
CA ASP A 436 14.64 -13.46 1.54
C ASP A 436 14.39 -14.96 1.81
N ILE A 437 13.18 -15.28 2.28
CA ILE A 437 12.80 -16.65 2.65
C ILE A 437 12.01 -17.25 1.50
N THR A 438 12.46 -18.38 0.94
CA THR A 438 11.91 -19.03 -0.27
C THR A 438 10.39 -19.22 -0.25
N THR A 439 9.80 -19.42 0.94
CA THR A 439 8.37 -19.67 1.12
C THR A 439 7.59 -18.46 1.65
N ILE A 440 8.20 -17.28 1.69
CA ILE A 440 7.54 -16.00 1.93
C ILE A 440 7.58 -15.22 0.61
N PHE A 441 6.45 -14.62 0.25
CA PHE A 441 6.41 -13.64 -0.84
C PHE A 441 6.22 -12.25 -0.25
N ASP A 442 7.20 -11.37 -0.40
CA ASP A 442 7.16 -10.01 0.14
C ASP A 442 8.02 -8.99 -0.65
N ILE A 443 8.57 -7.98 0.03
CA ILE A 443 9.39 -6.93 -0.56
C ILE A 443 10.68 -7.46 -1.23
N GLU A 444 11.21 -8.60 -0.76
CA GLU A 444 12.42 -9.21 -1.32
C GLU A 444 12.16 -9.78 -2.72
N ASP A 445 10.98 -10.37 -2.95
CA ASP A 445 10.55 -10.82 -4.27
C ASP A 445 10.19 -9.64 -5.20
N TRP A 446 9.56 -8.61 -4.63
CA TRP A 446 9.12 -7.44 -5.39
C TRP A 446 9.11 -6.17 -4.52
N ALA A 447 10.02 -5.24 -4.83
CA ALA A 447 10.22 -3.96 -4.12
C ALA A 447 8.99 -3.03 -3.95
N GLY A 448 7.84 -3.34 -4.55
CA GLY A 448 6.57 -2.64 -4.35
C GLY A 448 5.66 -3.24 -3.28
N LYS A 449 6.06 -4.37 -2.68
CA LYS A 449 5.35 -5.09 -1.62
C LYS A 449 5.88 -4.71 -0.25
N GLY A 450 5.09 -4.95 0.79
CA GLY A 450 5.52 -4.71 2.16
C GLY A 450 6.20 -5.94 2.77
N ARG A 451 7.04 -5.72 3.78
CA ARG A 451 7.81 -6.75 4.46
C ARG A 451 6.93 -7.67 5.30
N VAL A 452 7.20 -8.97 5.31
CA VAL A 452 6.70 -9.89 6.33
C VAL A 452 7.71 -9.96 7.48
N ASP A 453 7.31 -9.46 8.64
CA ASP A 453 8.16 -9.48 9.83
C ASP A 453 7.98 -10.81 10.58
N TYR A 454 8.88 -11.76 10.33
CA TYR A 454 8.87 -13.09 10.96
C TYR A 454 9.77 -13.18 12.21
N ARG A 455 10.23 -12.07 12.80
CA ARG A 455 11.14 -12.11 13.96
C ARG A 455 10.56 -12.91 15.13
N GLY A 456 11.44 -13.49 15.96
CA GLY A 456 11.00 -14.31 17.09
C GLY A 456 10.39 -15.65 16.67
N VAL A 457 10.82 -16.24 15.54
CA VAL A 457 10.37 -17.56 15.07
C VAL A 457 10.39 -18.59 16.20
N GLU A 458 9.24 -19.21 16.46
CA GLU A 458 9.09 -20.18 17.53
C GLU A 458 9.66 -21.54 17.13
N ASN A 459 10.37 -22.19 18.05
CA ASN A 459 11.08 -23.46 17.78
C ASN A 459 10.18 -24.69 17.89
N LEU A 460 9.06 -24.57 18.59
CA LEU A 460 8.13 -25.64 18.89
C LEU A 460 6.73 -25.24 18.44
N LEU A 461 5.89 -26.25 18.26
CA LEU A 461 4.46 -26.05 18.05
C LEU A 461 3.90 -25.19 19.17
N ILE A 462 3.12 -24.19 18.78
CA ILE A 462 2.38 -23.35 19.71
C ILE A 462 1.23 -24.17 20.30
N ASP A 463 1.09 -24.13 21.62
CA ASP A 463 -0.10 -24.65 22.28
C ASP A 463 -1.28 -23.72 22.00
N THR A 464 -2.27 -24.24 21.27
CA THR A 464 -3.47 -23.47 20.91
C THR A 464 -4.61 -23.70 21.91
N ALA A 465 -4.46 -24.64 22.86
CA ALA A 465 -5.48 -24.96 23.86
C ALA A 465 -5.42 -24.04 25.09
N ILE A 466 -5.20 -22.75 24.85
CA ILE A 466 -5.15 -21.71 25.88
C ILE A 466 -6.56 -21.21 26.20
N THR A 467 -6.83 -20.85 27.46
CA THR A 467 -8.15 -20.29 27.85
C THR A 467 -8.08 -18.80 28.19
N LEU A 468 -6.95 -18.35 28.73
CA LEU A 468 -6.70 -16.98 29.19
C LEU A 468 -5.19 -16.75 29.26
N GLU A 469 -4.65 -15.89 28.40
CA GLU A 469 -3.21 -15.65 28.31
C GLU A 469 -2.89 -14.26 27.73
N SER A 470 -1.87 -13.59 28.27
CA SER A 470 -1.21 -12.46 27.61
C SER A 470 0.24 -12.80 27.30
N ARG A 471 0.79 -12.27 26.21
CA ARG A 471 2.18 -12.46 25.83
C ARG A 471 2.79 -11.20 25.26
N PHE A 472 4.06 -10.95 25.58
CA PHE A 472 4.85 -9.92 24.92
C PHE A 472 5.18 -10.33 23.48
N VAL A 473 5.07 -9.38 22.56
CA VAL A 473 5.50 -9.50 21.15
C VAL A 473 6.80 -8.72 20.94
N TRP A 474 6.93 -7.55 21.55
CA TRP A 474 8.16 -6.75 21.52
C TRP A 474 8.23 -5.83 22.75
N PRO A 475 9.42 -5.51 23.28
CA PRO A 475 10.74 -6.05 22.96
C PRO A 475 10.86 -7.53 23.32
N PHE A 476 11.90 -8.19 22.78
CA PHE A 476 12.18 -9.58 23.10
C PHE A 476 12.86 -9.68 24.47
N ASN A 477 12.63 -10.81 25.15
CA ASN A 477 13.27 -11.09 26.42
C ASN A 477 14.80 -11.15 26.27
N GLY A 478 15.49 -10.28 26.99
CA GLY A 478 16.95 -10.15 26.98
C GLY A 478 17.49 -9.05 26.07
N ASP A 479 16.62 -8.27 25.42
CA ASP A 479 17.03 -7.15 24.57
C ASP A 479 17.84 -6.12 25.35
N LEU A 480 18.82 -5.52 24.66
CA LEU A 480 19.64 -4.41 25.14
C LEU A 480 19.34 -3.18 24.27
N LEU A 481 18.72 -2.15 24.86
CA LEU A 481 18.23 -0.97 24.14
C LEU A 481 18.83 0.32 24.71
N SER A 482 18.84 1.39 23.91
CA SER A 482 19.10 2.73 24.44
C SER A 482 17.97 3.19 25.37
N ARG A 483 18.15 4.32 26.05
CA ARG A 483 17.10 4.90 26.90
C ARG A 483 15.94 5.57 26.14
N GLN A 484 15.75 5.23 24.88
CA GLN A 484 14.63 5.68 24.07
C GLN A 484 13.27 5.35 24.70
N THR A 485 12.26 6.13 24.34
CA THR A 485 10.89 5.75 24.65
C THR A 485 10.48 4.62 23.74
N ILE A 486 10.02 3.52 24.33
CA ILE A 486 9.61 2.32 23.62
C ILE A 486 8.10 2.09 23.77
N SER A 487 7.51 1.44 22.76
CA SER A 487 6.15 0.91 22.81
C SER A 487 6.24 -0.57 23.19
N LEU A 488 6.02 -0.95 24.45
CA LEU A 488 5.85 -2.36 24.79
C LEU A 488 4.61 -2.88 24.06
N GLU A 489 4.75 -3.96 23.31
CA GLU A 489 3.69 -4.54 22.48
C GLU A 489 3.46 -5.99 22.85
N GLY A 490 2.21 -6.41 22.76
CA GLY A 490 1.86 -7.80 23.01
C GLY A 490 0.46 -8.15 22.57
N THR A 491 0.13 -9.41 22.81
CA THR A 491 -1.18 -9.99 22.48
C THR A 491 -1.87 -10.47 23.75
N ALA A 492 -3.19 -10.50 23.73
CA ALA A 492 -3.98 -11.14 24.77
C ALA A 492 -5.11 -11.96 24.16
N TYR A 493 -5.43 -13.08 24.80
CA TYR A 493 -6.53 -13.94 24.43
C TYR A 493 -7.30 -14.37 25.67
N ALA A 494 -8.63 -14.39 25.56
CA ALA A 494 -9.53 -14.90 26.59
C ALA A 494 -10.80 -15.49 25.95
N GLU A 495 -11.25 -16.65 26.41
CA GLU A 495 -12.48 -17.29 25.90
C GLU A 495 -13.72 -16.41 26.10
N ALA A 496 -13.88 -15.84 27.30
CA ALA A 496 -14.96 -14.89 27.58
C ALA A 496 -14.79 -13.54 26.84
N GLY A 497 -13.68 -13.36 26.11
CA GLY A 497 -13.24 -12.09 25.54
C GLY A 497 -12.42 -11.26 26.53
N VAL A 498 -11.54 -10.42 25.99
CA VAL A 498 -10.60 -9.61 26.77
C VAL A 498 -11.31 -8.35 27.30
N GLN A 499 -11.32 -8.16 28.62
CA GLN A 499 -11.85 -6.96 29.25
C GLN A 499 -10.80 -5.84 29.28
N LEU A 500 -9.60 -6.16 29.75
CA LEU A 500 -8.47 -5.24 29.77
C LEU A 500 -7.15 -6.02 29.91
N VAL A 501 -6.05 -5.39 29.50
CA VAL A 501 -4.69 -5.86 29.73
C VAL A 501 -3.98 -4.89 30.66
N GLU A 502 -3.24 -5.41 31.64
CA GLU A 502 -2.42 -4.61 32.54
C GLU A 502 -0.94 -4.96 32.40
N LEU A 503 -0.08 -3.96 32.54
CA LEU A 503 1.36 -4.12 32.63
C LEU A 503 1.89 -3.69 33.99
N SER A 504 2.93 -4.40 34.43
CA SER A 504 3.77 -4.00 35.54
C SER A 504 5.19 -3.71 35.05
N THR A 505 5.71 -2.54 35.39
CA THR A 505 7.10 -2.12 35.09
C THR A 505 8.01 -2.18 36.33
N ASP A 506 7.53 -2.78 37.42
CA ASP A 506 8.20 -2.80 38.73
C ASP A 506 8.14 -4.17 39.41
N GLY A 507 8.16 -5.23 38.59
CA GLY A 507 8.21 -6.62 39.08
C GLY A 507 6.90 -7.12 39.72
N GLY A 508 5.76 -6.54 39.33
CA GLY A 508 4.42 -6.94 39.78
C GLY A 508 3.88 -6.13 40.98
N SER A 509 4.58 -5.07 41.40
CA SER A 509 4.18 -4.26 42.57
C SER A 509 3.02 -3.31 42.24
N ASN A 510 3.03 -2.72 41.04
CA ASN A 510 1.97 -1.91 40.49
C ASN A 510 1.56 -2.42 39.10
N TRP A 511 0.27 -2.26 38.78
CA TRP A 511 -0.33 -2.66 37.51
C TRP A 511 -1.05 -1.47 36.89
N LEU A 512 -0.75 -1.20 35.62
CA LEU A 512 -1.29 -0.08 34.85
C LEU A 512 -1.98 -0.61 33.60
N PRO A 513 -3.12 -0.04 33.19
CA PRO A 513 -3.81 -0.49 31.99
C PRO A 513 -2.98 -0.19 30.73
N ALA A 514 -2.92 -1.17 29.82
CA ALA A 514 -2.43 -1.00 28.46
C ALA A 514 -3.51 -0.38 27.55
N SER A 515 -3.10 0.08 26.37
CA SER A 515 -4.01 0.49 25.30
C SER A 515 -4.28 -0.69 24.36
N GLY A 516 -5.54 -0.96 24.04
CA GLY A 516 -5.95 -2.10 23.20
C GLY A 516 -6.35 -3.34 24.01
N THR A 517 -6.78 -4.39 23.30
CA THR A 517 -7.20 -5.67 23.89
C THR A 517 -6.38 -6.82 23.32
N ASP A 518 -6.80 -7.39 22.19
CA ASP A 518 -6.24 -8.61 21.61
C ASP A 518 -4.82 -8.38 21.08
N PHE A 519 -4.59 -7.18 20.54
CA PHE A 519 -3.29 -6.55 20.44
C PHE A 519 -3.27 -5.32 21.34
N TRP A 520 -2.25 -5.22 22.19
CA TRP A 520 -2.11 -4.14 23.15
C TRP A 520 -0.73 -3.48 23.06
N ASN A 521 -0.67 -2.20 23.45
CA ASN A 521 0.57 -1.45 23.58
C ASN A 521 0.63 -0.63 24.87
N PHE A 522 1.86 -0.36 25.34
CA PHE A 522 2.13 0.47 26.51
C PHE A 522 3.42 1.27 26.32
N GLN A 523 3.33 2.60 26.37
CA GLN A 523 4.49 3.48 26.24
C GLN A 523 5.31 3.50 27.52
N PHE A 524 6.61 3.25 27.40
CA PHE A 524 7.55 3.26 28.53
C PHE A 524 8.81 4.05 28.20
N THR A 525 9.19 4.97 29.10
CA THR A 525 10.45 5.72 29.03
C THR A 525 11.32 5.34 30.23
N PRO A 526 12.47 4.67 30.03
CA PRO A 526 13.36 4.30 31.12
C PRO A 526 13.99 5.54 31.78
N THR A 527 13.99 5.57 33.13
CA THR A 527 14.57 6.68 33.90
C THR A 527 16.00 6.41 34.39
N LEU A 528 16.45 5.15 34.34
CA LEU A 528 17.75 4.68 34.79
C LEU A 528 18.26 3.58 33.85
N ASP A 529 19.57 3.36 33.84
CA ASP A 529 20.20 2.23 33.14
C ASP A 529 20.03 0.92 33.94
N GLY A 530 20.14 -0.20 33.24
CA GLY A 530 20.10 -1.54 33.80
C GLY A 530 18.83 -2.33 33.46
N LEU A 531 18.77 -3.54 34.02
CA LEU A 531 17.68 -4.49 33.79
C LEU A 531 16.35 -3.98 34.35
N HIS A 532 15.35 -3.94 33.49
CA HIS A 532 13.95 -3.69 33.80
C HIS A 532 13.15 -4.94 33.49
N GLN A 533 12.35 -5.37 34.47
CA GLN A 533 11.44 -6.50 34.30
C GLN A 533 10.03 -5.98 34.02
N PHE A 534 9.42 -6.49 32.96
CA PHE A 534 8.05 -6.21 32.59
C PHE A 534 7.20 -7.45 32.75
N LEU A 535 5.98 -7.27 33.24
CA LEU A 535 4.98 -8.32 33.33
C LEU A 535 3.72 -7.86 32.63
N SER A 536 3.06 -8.75 31.88
CA SER A 536 1.73 -8.50 31.31
C SER A 536 0.74 -9.49 31.89
N ARG A 537 -0.50 -9.04 32.13
CA ARG A 537 -1.60 -9.94 32.46
C ARG A 537 -2.90 -9.51 31.81
N VAL A 538 -3.72 -10.47 31.40
CA VAL A 538 -5.07 -10.21 30.89
C VAL A 538 -6.13 -10.43 31.97
N THR A 539 -7.18 -9.61 31.95
CA THR A 539 -8.45 -9.86 32.66
C THR A 539 -9.53 -10.09 31.62
N ASP A 540 -10.31 -11.15 31.76
CA ASP A 540 -11.42 -11.46 30.86
C ASP A 540 -12.73 -10.75 31.23
N ASN A 541 -13.76 -10.89 30.39
CA ASN A 541 -15.08 -10.29 30.63
C ASN A 541 -15.83 -10.87 31.84
N ASP A 542 -15.41 -12.03 32.37
CA ASP A 542 -15.94 -12.61 33.61
C ASP A 542 -15.19 -12.08 34.85
N GLY A 543 -14.16 -11.25 34.66
CA GLY A 543 -13.34 -10.68 35.72
C GLY A 543 -12.28 -11.64 36.26
N ILE A 544 -11.99 -12.73 35.56
CA ILE A 544 -10.89 -13.64 35.88
C ILE A 544 -9.60 -13.01 35.39
N VAL A 545 -8.64 -12.91 36.30
CA VAL A 545 -7.29 -12.40 36.01
C VAL A 545 -6.36 -13.57 35.73
N GLU A 546 -5.56 -13.46 34.69
CA GLU A 546 -4.50 -14.40 34.35
C GLU A 546 -3.61 -14.71 35.57
N ALA A 547 -3.50 -15.99 35.89
CA ALA A 547 -2.85 -16.43 37.13
C ALA A 547 -1.32 -16.33 37.07
N THR A 548 -0.74 -16.51 35.87
CA THR A 548 0.70 -16.46 35.64
C THR A 548 0.97 -15.43 34.55
N PRO A 549 1.37 -14.20 34.92
CA PRO A 549 1.75 -13.17 33.96
C PRO A 549 2.89 -13.64 33.06
N ASP A 550 2.89 -13.20 31.81
CA ASP A 550 4.10 -13.29 30.96
C ASP A 550 5.14 -12.28 31.46
N VAL A 551 6.42 -12.63 31.29
CA VAL A 551 7.55 -11.88 31.88
C VAL A 551 8.69 -11.77 30.89
N ILE A 552 9.11 -10.53 30.63
CA ILE A 552 10.34 -10.23 29.90
C ILE A 552 11.28 -9.36 30.73
N THR A 553 12.57 -9.43 30.44
CA THR A 553 13.59 -8.55 31.01
C THR A 553 14.32 -7.83 29.88
N VAL A 554 14.44 -6.51 29.97
CA VAL A 554 15.13 -5.66 28.99
C VAL A 554 16.21 -4.87 29.71
N ASP A 555 17.41 -4.81 29.16
CA ASP A 555 18.50 -3.97 29.66
C ASP A 555 18.49 -2.63 28.93
N PHE A 556 18.53 -1.53 29.68
CA PHE A 556 18.59 -0.19 29.10
C PHE A 556 19.95 0.45 29.38
N ASP A 557 20.57 1.02 28.36
CA ASP A 557 21.88 1.67 28.48
C ASP A 557 21.87 3.03 27.78
N SER A 558 21.96 4.10 28.55
CA SER A 558 22.02 5.49 28.09
C SER A 558 23.21 5.82 27.18
N THR A 559 24.23 4.95 27.13
CA THR A 559 25.42 5.14 26.30
C THR A 559 25.28 4.55 24.91
N LEU A 560 24.24 3.75 24.67
CA LEU A 560 23.91 3.21 23.36
C LEU A 560 23.16 4.25 22.51
N PRO A 561 23.41 4.28 21.19
CA PRO A 561 22.64 5.10 20.27
C PRO A 561 21.19 4.60 20.17
N THR A 562 20.24 5.50 19.98
CA THR A 562 18.89 5.13 19.54
C THR A 562 18.93 4.52 18.13
N THR A 563 18.51 3.27 18.01
CA THR A 563 18.52 2.52 16.73
C THR A 563 17.14 2.39 16.08
N GLU A 564 16.08 2.72 16.81
CA GLU A 564 14.68 2.76 16.38
C GLU A 564 13.83 3.53 17.40
N GLY A 565 12.72 4.14 16.99
CA GLY A 565 11.85 4.95 17.86
C GLY A 565 12.28 6.41 18.01
N THR A 566 11.84 7.05 19.09
CA THR A 566 12.05 8.50 19.30
C THR A 566 13.25 8.76 20.20
N LEU A 567 14.11 9.71 19.80
CA LEU A 567 15.24 10.16 20.62
C LEU A 567 14.76 10.62 22.01
N PRO A 568 15.30 10.03 23.10
CA PRO A 568 14.92 10.41 24.45
C PRO A 568 15.48 11.78 24.85
N ASP A 569 16.69 12.08 24.40
CA ASP A 569 17.44 13.30 24.66
C ASP A 569 18.31 13.68 23.45
N ASN A 570 19.16 14.71 23.58
CA ASN A 570 20.16 14.98 22.54
C ASN A 570 21.20 13.86 22.55
N GLU A 571 21.52 13.34 21.37
CA GLU A 571 22.46 12.24 21.22
C GLU A 571 23.63 12.62 20.31
N THR A 572 24.77 11.96 20.55
CA THR A 572 25.94 12.01 19.68
C THR A 572 26.29 10.60 19.24
N TRP A 573 26.18 10.33 17.94
CA TRP A 573 26.53 9.03 17.37
C TRP A 573 27.98 9.04 16.88
N SER A 574 28.70 7.97 17.21
CA SER A 574 30.07 7.74 16.79
C SER A 574 30.32 6.25 16.52
N GLY A 575 31.24 5.93 15.60
CA GLY A 575 31.59 4.55 15.26
C GLY A 575 30.61 3.91 14.27
N THR A 576 30.31 2.61 14.43
CA THR A 576 29.34 1.91 13.56
C THR A 576 28.02 1.75 14.29
N ILE A 577 26.95 2.30 13.71
CA ILE A 577 25.58 2.20 14.24
C ILE A 577 24.75 1.40 13.25
N ILE A 578 23.91 0.49 13.75
CA ILE A 578 22.95 -0.25 12.92
C ILE A 578 21.57 0.25 13.29
N LEU A 579 20.87 0.90 12.35
CA LEU A 579 19.45 1.23 12.55
C LEU A 579 18.61 0.02 12.16
N THR A 580 17.63 -0.25 12.99
CA THR A 580 16.77 -1.43 12.90
C THR A 580 15.31 -1.07 12.62
N GLY A 581 14.93 0.17 12.89
CA GLY A 581 13.65 0.76 12.55
C GLY A 581 13.76 2.28 12.40
N ASP A 582 12.65 2.94 12.13
CA ASP A 582 12.60 4.39 11.99
C ASP A 582 13.18 5.09 13.23
N VAL A 583 13.95 6.16 13.03
CA VAL A 583 14.43 7.01 14.12
C VAL A 583 13.86 8.40 13.98
N LEU A 584 13.10 8.86 14.97
CA LEU A 584 12.57 10.22 15.06
C LEU A 584 13.44 11.08 15.95
N ILE A 585 13.96 12.18 15.39
CA ILE A 585 14.53 13.31 16.12
C ILE A 585 13.39 14.31 16.36
N PRO A 586 12.75 14.34 17.55
CA PRO A 586 11.59 15.19 17.79
C PRO A 586 12.00 16.66 17.94
N GLN A 587 11.03 17.58 17.81
CA GLN A 587 11.27 19.00 17.96
C GLN A 587 11.97 19.35 19.29
N GLY A 588 13.00 20.20 19.22
CA GLY A 588 13.78 20.62 20.39
C GLY A 588 14.86 19.63 20.81
N ARG A 589 15.04 18.52 20.09
CA ARG A 589 16.17 17.60 20.23
C ARG A 589 17.16 17.73 19.09
N THR A 590 18.41 17.37 19.37
CA THR A 590 19.51 17.38 18.41
C THR A 590 20.17 16.01 18.34
N LEU A 591 20.28 15.47 17.14
CA LEU A 591 21.19 14.36 16.84
C LEU A 591 22.47 14.93 16.22
N THR A 592 23.61 14.67 16.84
CA THR A 592 24.94 14.99 16.29
C THR A 592 25.61 13.72 15.81
N ILE A 593 26.19 13.73 14.61
CA ILE A 593 26.95 12.60 14.07
C ILE A 593 28.42 13.01 13.96
N ASP A 594 29.27 12.30 14.70
CA ASP A 594 30.70 12.58 14.72
C ASP A 594 31.39 12.10 13.42
N PRO A 595 32.48 12.74 12.98
CA PRO A 595 33.31 12.24 11.89
C PRO A 595 33.83 10.82 12.14
N GLY A 596 33.86 10.01 11.09
CA GLY A 596 34.22 8.60 11.11
C GLY A 596 33.05 7.64 11.34
N THR A 597 31.83 8.16 11.47
CA THR A 597 30.64 7.34 11.77
C THR A 597 30.09 6.68 10.51
N THR A 598 29.78 5.38 10.61
CA THR A 598 29.05 4.61 9.60
C THR A 598 27.73 4.14 10.18
N ILE A 599 26.62 4.52 9.55
CA ILE A 599 25.27 4.14 9.92
C ILE A 599 24.77 3.15 8.87
N LEU A 600 24.46 1.94 9.31
CA LEU A 600 24.00 0.83 8.49
C LEU A 600 22.50 0.66 8.69
N MET A 601 21.72 0.86 7.64
CA MET A 601 20.28 0.63 7.67
C MET A 601 20.00 -0.84 7.42
N GLN A 602 19.26 -1.49 8.32
CA GLN A 602 18.71 -2.81 8.06
C GLN A 602 17.93 -2.79 6.72
N PRO A 603 18.30 -3.64 5.74
CA PRO A 603 17.78 -3.54 4.39
C PRO A 603 16.33 -4.03 4.32
N THR A 604 15.46 -3.23 3.67
CA THR A 604 14.07 -3.55 3.32
C THR A 604 13.23 -4.05 4.48
N ALA A 605 13.56 -3.59 5.69
CA ALA A 605 12.82 -3.90 6.90
C ALA A 605 12.83 -2.71 7.84
N ASP A 606 11.67 -2.37 8.39
CA ASP A 606 11.49 -1.42 9.48
C ASP A 606 10.84 -2.15 10.65
N ASN A 607 11.56 -2.24 11.77
CA ASN A 607 11.08 -2.93 12.94
C ASN A 607 9.88 -2.26 13.62
N THR A 608 9.68 -0.96 13.44
CA THR A 608 8.61 -0.20 14.08
C THR A 608 7.33 -0.18 13.23
N HIS A 609 7.41 -0.61 11.97
CA HIS A 609 6.30 -0.61 11.00
C HIS A 609 5.65 0.78 10.91
N SER A 610 6.44 1.83 11.05
CA SER A 610 5.98 3.20 11.21
C SER A 610 6.31 4.04 9.98
N GLY A 611 6.34 5.36 10.14
CA GLY A 611 6.80 6.22 9.08
C GLY A 611 5.83 6.35 7.90
N ILE A 612 6.37 6.72 6.74
CA ILE A 612 5.63 6.72 5.48
C ILE A 612 5.65 5.31 4.88
N ASP A 613 6.76 4.62 5.01
CA ASP A 613 7.05 3.33 4.43
C ASP A 613 7.31 2.30 5.54
N THR A 614 6.23 1.64 5.95
CA THR A 614 6.22 0.64 7.03
C THR A 614 7.14 -0.58 6.82
N SER A 615 7.90 -0.64 5.73
CA SER A 615 8.86 -1.69 5.40
C SER A 615 10.30 -1.17 5.24
N ARG A 616 10.56 0.13 5.39
CA ARG A 616 11.87 0.72 5.10
C ARG A 616 12.21 1.83 6.08
N ILE A 617 13.37 1.72 6.72
CA ILE A 617 13.84 2.67 7.73
C ILE A 617 13.91 4.10 7.21
N GLU A 618 13.41 5.01 8.04
CA GLU A 618 13.44 6.44 7.87
C GLU A 618 14.19 7.12 9.02
N LEU A 619 15.11 8.03 8.68
CA LEU A 619 15.62 8.99 9.65
C LEU A 619 14.75 10.24 9.58
N ILE A 620 13.82 10.37 10.54
CA ILE A 620 12.79 11.41 10.57
C ILE A 620 13.28 12.59 11.41
N VAL A 621 13.33 13.78 10.82
CA VAL A 621 13.94 14.98 11.41
C VAL A 621 12.90 16.08 11.66
N GLU A 622 12.39 16.16 12.90
CA GLU A 622 11.56 17.28 13.41
C GLU A 622 12.33 18.25 14.32
N GLY A 623 13.46 17.81 14.86
CA GLY A 623 14.44 18.63 15.58
C GLY A 623 15.63 19.03 14.70
N ASP A 624 16.83 18.93 15.24
CA ASP A 624 18.08 19.25 14.55
C ASP A 624 18.89 17.99 14.25
N LEU A 625 19.35 17.86 13.01
CA LEU A 625 20.37 16.88 12.61
C LEU A 625 21.65 17.64 12.27
N ILE A 626 22.72 17.35 12.98
CA ILE A 626 24.04 17.95 12.78
C ILE A 626 25.00 16.85 12.32
N ALA A 627 25.59 17.03 11.14
CA ALA A 627 26.68 16.20 10.64
C ALA A 627 27.83 17.14 10.23
N GLU A 628 28.94 17.08 10.95
CA GLU A 628 30.10 17.97 10.75
C GLU A 628 31.32 17.18 10.32
N GLY A 629 31.19 16.51 9.18
CA GLY A 629 32.23 15.68 8.61
C GLY A 629 33.50 16.46 8.23
N SER A 630 34.66 15.81 8.31
CA SER A 630 35.95 16.37 7.91
C SER A 630 36.20 16.37 6.39
N GLY A 631 35.26 15.79 5.62
CA GLY A 631 35.24 15.75 4.15
C GLY A 631 34.22 14.73 3.62
N PRO A 632 34.05 14.57 2.30
CA PRO A 632 33.16 13.57 1.72
C PRO A 632 33.46 12.15 2.22
N GLY A 633 32.43 11.38 2.58
CA GLY A 633 32.57 10.03 3.12
C GLY A 633 33.09 9.96 4.56
N SER A 634 33.33 11.09 5.22
CA SER A 634 33.71 11.09 6.63
C SER A 634 32.57 10.64 7.54
N ILE A 635 31.32 10.86 7.13
CA ILE A 635 30.12 10.24 7.72
C ILE A 635 29.40 9.48 6.61
N GLN A 636 29.02 8.23 6.84
CA GLN A 636 28.34 7.40 5.85
C GLN A 636 27.02 6.87 6.40
N MET A 637 25.94 7.02 5.64
CA MET A 637 24.64 6.37 5.84
C MET A 637 24.36 5.47 4.63
N THR A 638 24.30 4.17 4.85
CA THR A 638 24.27 3.18 3.76
C THR A 638 23.50 1.93 4.17
N SER A 639 23.26 1.02 3.23
CA SER A 639 22.59 -0.26 3.54
C SER A 639 23.53 -1.17 4.34
N GLY A 640 22.98 -1.87 5.33
CA GLY A 640 23.65 -2.95 6.06
C GLY A 640 23.78 -4.26 5.28
N SER A 641 23.21 -4.36 4.07
CA SER A 641 23.33 -5.54 3.22
C SER A 641 24.74 -5.73 2.68
N VAL A 642 25.18 -6.99 2.57
CA VAL A 642 26.43 -7.35 1.87
C VAL A 642 26.36 -7.13 0.36
N THR A 643 25.15 -7.01 -0.19
CA THR A 643 24.88 -6.65 -1.60
C THR A 643 23.91 -5.48 -1.63
N PRO A 644 24.38 -4.24 -1.38
CA PRO A 644 23.52 -3.06 -1.35
C PRO A 644 22.77 -2.84 -2.67
N GLY A 645 21.53 -2.39 -2.56
CA GLY A 645 20.63 -2.14 -3.68
C GLY A 645 19.79 -0.90 -3.44
N LYS A 646 19.35 -0.25 -4.53
CA LYS A 646 18.55 0.97 -4.45
C LYS A 646 17.24 0.69 -3.73
N GLY A 647 16.87 1.56 -2.78
CA GLY A 647 15.64 1.39 -2.02
C GLY A 647 15.74 0.42 -0.85
N HIS A 648 16.93 0.04 -0.38
CA HIS A 648 17.07 -0.78 0.83
C HIS A 648 16.60 -0.07 2.10
N TRP A 649 16.50 1.25 2.11
CA TRP A 649 15.89 2.03 3.18
C TRP A 649 15.18 3.22 2.56
N TYR A 650 14.42 3.98 3.34
CA TYR A 650 13.65 5.08 2.76
C TYR A 650 14.55 6.26 2.41
N GLY A 651 15.20 6.87 3.39
CA GLY A 651 15.99 8.09 3.23
C GLY A 651 16.01 8.95 4.50
N ILE A 652 16.63 10.13 4.41
CA ILE A 652 16.54 11.17 5.45
C ILE A 652 15.31 12.04 5.15
N ARG A 653 14.38 12.09 6.09
CA ARG A 653 13.09 12.77 5.93
C ARG A 653 12.97 13.93 6.91
N TYR A 654 13.04 15.15 6.40
CA TYR A 654 12.73 16.36 7.16
C TYR A 654 11.20 16.55 7.20
N SER A 655 10.61 16.34 8.38
CA SER A 655 9.18 16.51 8.61
C SER A 655 8.88 17.66 9.56
N GLY A 656 7.63 18.15 9.49
CA GLY A 656 7.13 19.25 10.33
C GLY A 656 7.06 20.60 9.60
N GLU A 657 6.98 21.67 10.39
CA GLU A 657 6.89 23.05 9.88
C GLU A 657 8.20 23.50 9.24
N ASN A 658 8.09 24.36 8.22
CA ASN A 658 9.27 24.98 7.59
C ASN A 658 10.02 25.82 8.63
N ARG A 659 11.31 25.49 8.85
CA ARG A 659 12.14 26.11 9.88
C ARG A 659 13.55 26.40 9.35
N ALA A 660 14.28 27.22 10.10
CA ALA A 660 15.72 27.37 9.86
C ALA A 660 16.40 26.05 10.23
N LEU A 661 17.29 25.56 9.36
CA LEU A 661 17.98 24.28 9.53
C LEU A 661 19.49 24.51 9.57
N THR A 662 20.19 23.68 10.33
CA THR A 662 21.66 23.69 10.37
C THR A 662 22.21 22.95 9.16
N ASP A 663 23.25 23.51 8.53
CA ASP A 663 23.92 22.93 7.36
C ASP A 663 24.40 21.50 7.65
N LEU A 664 24.34 20.62 6.65
CA LEU A 664 24.97 19.30 6.72
C LEU A 664 26.29 19.31 5.96
N ARG A 665 27.32 18.72 6.59
CA ARG A 665 28.66 18.69 6.04
C ARG A 665 29.29 17.30 6.04
N GLY A 666 29.94 16.94 4.93
CA GLY A 666 30.81 15.75 4.84
C GLY A 666 30.07 14.40 4.93
N LEU A 667 28.79 14.38 4.59
CA LEU A 667 27.89 13.22 4.65
C LEU A 667 27.83 12.48 3.32
N THR A 668 27.84 11.15 3.35
CA THR A 668 27.53 10.29 2.21
C THR A 668 26.28 9.47 2.48
N VAL A 669 25.28 9.57 1.61
CA VAL A 669 23.97 8.89 1.70
C VAL A 669 23.81 7.94 0.51
N GLU A 670 23.57 6.67 0.77
CA GLU A 670 23.59 5.63 -0.28
C GLU A 670 22.45 4.63 -0.16
N TRP A 671 22.02 4.07 -1.31
CA TRP A 671 21.12 2.92 -1.39
C TRP A 671 19.71 3.14 -0.79
N GLY A 672 19.31 4.40 -0.65
CA GLY A 672 17.98 4.78 -0.21
C GLY A 672 16.95 4.72 -1.35
N ALA A 673 15.68 4.77 -1.00
CA ALA A 673 14.61 5.04 -1.97
C ALA A 673 14.60 6.53 -2.33
N TRP A 674 14.98 7.37 -1.38
CA TRP A 674 15.16 8.81 -1.44
C TRP A 674 16.47 9.13 -0.71
N GLY A 675 17.20 10.15 -1.17
CA GLY A 675 18.36 10.65 -0.43
C GLY A 675 17.92 11.56 0.71
N LEU A 676 17.85 12.86 0.46
CA LEU A 676 17.30 13.85 1.40
C LEU A 676 15.94 14.33 0.87
N SER A 677 14.92 14.26 1.72
CA SER A 677 13.54 14.61 1.35
C SER A 677 12.83 15.38 2.45
N GLY A 678 11.84 16.20 2.10
CA GLY A 678 10.97 16.83 3.10
C GLY A 678 10.35 18.15 2.66
N THR A 679 9.67 18.81 3.60
CA THR A 679 9.14 20.17 3.39
C THR A 679 10.28 21.12 3.04
N SER A 680 11.37 21.09 3.81
CA SER A 680 12.62 21.79 3.52
C SER A 680 13.81 20.97 4.00
N ILE A 681 14.97 21.13 3.36
CA ILE A 681 16.23 20.47 3.73
C ILE A 681 17.32 21.53 3.96
N PRO A 682 18.35 21.27 4.78
CA PRO A 682 19.39 22.27 5.05
C PRO A 682 20.25 22.59 3.82
N SER A 683 21.10 23.61 3.94
CA SER A 683 22.21 23.79 2.99
C SER A 683 23.19 22.61 3.13
N LEU A 684 23.87 22.28 2.04
CA LEU A 684 24.76 21.12 1.97
C LEU A 684 26.17 21.54 1.59
N ASP A 685 27.17 20.98 2.27
CA ASP A 685 28.59 21.19 1.99
C ASP A 685 29.33 19.84 1.98
N GLN A 686 30.03 19.50 0.90
CA GLN A 686 30.80 18.26 0.82
C GLN A 686 29.94 16.98 0.99
N VAL A 687 28.72 16.98 0.45
CA VAL A 687 27.76 15.87 0.57
C VAL A 687 27.76 15.00 -0.69
N VAL A 688 27.60 13.69 -0.53
CA VAL A 688 27.45 12.73 -1.64
C VAL A 688 26.15 11.97 -1.48
N VAL A 689 25.34 11.90 -2.54
CA VAL A 689 24.10 11.10 -2.59
C VAL A 689 24.18 10.16 -3.79
N ARG A 690 24.09 8.84 -3.59
CA ARG A 690 24.17 7.90 -4.71
C ARG A 690 23.41 6.60 -4.58
N GLY A 691 22.99 6.02 -5.70
CA GLY A 691 22.26 4.75 -5.70
C GLY A 691 20.84 4.91 -5.14
N MET A 692 20.13 5.97 -5.56
CA MET A 692 18.76 6.24 -5.09
C MET A 692 17.72 5.71 -6.06
N ARG A 693 16.65 5.09 -5.54
CA ARG A 693 15.55 4.54 -6.38
C ARG A 693 14.58 5.59 -6.89
N THR A 694 14.46 6.72 -6.21
CA THR A 694 13.53 7.80 -6.60
C THR A 694 14.35 9.07 -6.77
N TYR A 695 14.51 9.88 -5.73
CA TYR A 695 15.20 11.16 -5.83
C TYR A 695 16.52 11.16 -5.08
N GLY A 696 17.50 11.90 -5.60
CA GLY A 696 18.69 12.25 -4.83
C GLY A 696 18.31 13.24 -3.73
N ILE A 697 17.76 14.38 -4.13
CA ILE A 697 17.26 15.42 -3.23
C ILE A 697 15.87 15.86 -3.68
N HIS A 698 14.93 15.96 -2.74
CA HIS A 698 13.61 16.55 -2.97
C HIS A 698 13.26 17.51 -1.83
N ALA A 699 12.95 18.77 -2.15
CA ALA A 699 12.40 19.70 -1.16
C ALA A 699 11.29 20.57 -1.74
N ASP A 700 10.20 20.70 -0.98
CA ASP A 700 9.00 21.43 -1.42
C ASP A 700 9.04 22.93 -1.10
N GLN A 701 9.93 23.39 -0.22
CA GLN A 701 10.14 24.79 0.17
C GLN A 701 11.61 25.01 0.59
N ALA A 702 12.10 26.26 0.47
CA ALA A 702 13.39 26.64 1.03
C ALA A 702 13.34 26.77 2.56
N PRO A 703 14.46 26.55 3.28
CA PRO A 703 14.51 26.72 4.73
C PRO A 703 14.16 28.15 5.16
N LEU A 704 13.34 28.26 6.20
CA LEU A 704 12.88 29.56 6.71
C LEU A 704 14.06 30.47 7.08
N GLY A 705 14.08 31.67 6.50
CA GLY A 705 15.08 32.69 6.82
C GLY A 705 16.49 32.44 6.30
N ALA A 706 16.71 31.46 5.40
CA ALA A 706 18.02 31.18 4.83
C ALA A 706 18.57 32.38 4.03
N GLY A 707 17.71 33.08 3.28
CA GLY A 707 18.07 34.16 2.35
C GLY A 707 18.88 33.68 1.13
N THR A 708 19.80 32.74 1.32
CA THR A 708 20.48 31.97 0.27
C THR A 708 20.62 30.52 0.69
N TRP A 709 19.94 29.63 -0.04
CA TRP A 709 20.05 28.18 0.10
C TRP A 709 21.25 27.66 -0.67
N THR A 710 22.20 27.08 0.04
CA THR A 710 23.54 26.85 -0.50
C THR A 710 23.84 25.37 -0.66
N PHE A 711 24.42 25.00 -1.80
CA PHE A 711 24.91 23.66 -2.09
C PHE A 711 26.35 23.78 -2.61
N ARG A 712 27.31 23.25 -1.85
CA ARG A 712 28.73 23.30 -2.20
C ARG A 712 29.34 21.92 -2.18
N ASP A 713 30.20 21.64 -3.16
CA ASP A 713 30.96 20.38 -3.21
C ASP A 713 30.03 19.15 -3.11
N LEU A 714 28.87 19.22 -3.78
CA LEU A 714 27.81 18.21 -3.75
C LEU A 714 27.94 17.27 -4.94
N GLU A 715 27.92 15.96 -4.69
CA GLU A 715 27.82 14.94 -5.75
C GLU A 715 26.50 14.17 -5.64
N ILE A 716 25.74 14.09 -6.73
CA ILE A 716 24.58 13.22 -6.88
C ILE A 716 24.80 12.30 -8.09
N ASN A 717 24.73 10.99 -7.88
CA ASN A 717 25.01 10.03 -8.94
C ASN A 717 24.14 8.78 -8.85
N ASP A 718 23.73 8.23 -10.00
CA ASP A 718 23.01 6.94 -10.09
C ASP A 718 21.65 6.98 -9.37
N VAL A 719 20.71 7.74 -9.93
CA VAL A 719 19.38 8.00 -9.37
C VAL A 719 18.30 7.66 -10.40
N ASP A 720 17.31 6.82 -10.05
CA ASP A 720 16.26 6.38 -11.00
C ASP A 720 15.11 7.40 -11.20
N ARG A 721 15.33 8.67 -10.82
CA ARG A 721 14.47 9.82 -11.15
C ARG A 721 15.30 11.11 -11.14
N ASP A 722 14.78 12.21 -10.60
CA ASP A 722 15.45 13.51 -10.61
C ASP A 722 16.63 13.51 -9.62
N GLY A 723 17.76 14.09 -10.03
CA GLY A 723 18.92 14.24 -9.16
C GLY A 723 18.62 15.19 -7.99
N ALA A 724 18.23 16.41 -8.31
CA ALA A 724 17.75 17.40 -7.34
C ALA A 724 16.48 18.09 -7.82
N ARG A 725 15.40 17.98 -7.04
CA ARG A 725 14.14 18.70 -7.24
C ARG A 725 13.91 19.65 -6.08
N LEU A 726 14.01 20.96 -6.33
CA LEU A 726 13.95 21.98 -5.29
C LEU A 726 12.90 23.04 -5.60
N THR A 727 12.08 23.35 -4.60
CA THR A 727 11.13 24.45 -4.66
C THR A 727 11.49 25.48 -3.59
N THR A 728 11.59 26.76 -3.94
CA THR A 728 11.87 27.83 -2.96
C THR A 728 10.61 28.21 -2.18
N GLY A 729 9.45 28.16 -2.83
CA GLY A 729 8.15 28.39 -2.21
C GLY A 729 7.76 29.86 -2.17
N SER A 730 7.16 30.32 -1.08
CA SER A 730 6.85 31.76 -0.86
C SER A 730 7.96 32.52 -0.12
N GLU A 731 9.05 31.84 0.22
CA GLU A 731 10.17 32.40 0.96
C GLU A 731 11.16 33.01 -0.02
N ASP A 732 11.32 34.34 -0.05
CA ASP A 732 12.24 35.06 -0.94
C ASP A 732 13.70 34.63 -0.73
N THR A 733 14.09 33.51 -1.35
CA THR A 733 15.32 32.77 -1.08
C THR A 733 16.06 32.47 -2.37
N ASN A 734 17.30 32.91 -2.44
CA ASN A 734 18.18 32.63 -3.57
C ASN A 734 18.78 31.23 -3.47
N ILE A 735 19.13 30.61 -4.60
CA ILE A 735 19.86 29.34 -4.65
C ILE A 735 21.29 29.59 -5.12
N LEU A 736 22.27 29.08 -4.37
CA LEU A 736 23.68 29.10 -4.75
C LEU A 736 24.20 27.66 -4.82
N MET A 737 24.65 27.25 -6.00
CA MET A 737 25.30 25.97 -6.24
C MET A 737 26.73 26.18 -6.75
N GLU A 738 27.73 25.72 -6.01
CA GLU A 738 29.15 25.84 -6.38
C GLU A 738 29.84 24.47 -6.31
N ARG A 739 30.49 24.04 -7.39
CA ARG A 739 31.17 22.72 -7.45
C ARG A 739 30.19 21.57 -7.21
N VAL A 740 29.03 21.63 -7.87
CA VAL A 740 28.00 20.58 -7.81
C VAL A 740 28.12 19.66 -9.03
N THR A 741 28.07 18.35 -8.82
CA THR A 741 28.07 17.35 -9.89
C THR A 741 26.81 16.49 -9.78
N ILE A 742 25.94 16.50 -10.78
CA ILE A 742 24.79 15.61 -10.86
C ILE A 742 24.85 14.82 -12.18
N ARG A 743 24.83 13.49 -12.10
CA ARG A 743 24.98 12.61 -13.27
C ARG A 743 24.26 11.28 -13.10
N ASN A 744 24.06 10.57 -14.21
CA ASN A 744 23.41 9.25 -14.23
C ASN A 744 22.03 9.27 -13.55
N THR A 745 21.21 10.27 -13.90
CA THR A 745 19.80 10.36 -13.52
C THR A 745 18.92 9.79 -14.63
N THR A 746 17.77 9.22 -14.30
CA THR A 746 16.80 8.76 -15.32
C THR A 746 15.65 9.75 -15.59
N TYR A 747 15.69 10.92 -14.95
CA TYR A 747 14.88 12.11 -15.25
C TYR A 747 15.82 13.34 -15.19
N ASP A 748 15.30 14.52 -14.87
CA ASP A 748 16.08 15.76 -14.79
C ASP A 748 17.27 15.63 -13.84
N SER A 749 18.46 16.09 -14.25
CA SER A 749 19.56 16.20 -13.31
C SER A 749 19.20 17.21 -12.22
N MET A 750 18.57 18.32 -12.63
CA MET A 750 18.07 19.34 -11.71
C MET A 750 16.77 19.98 -12.21
N ASP A 751 15.76 20.04 -11.34
CA ASP A 751 14.47 20.72 -11.56
C ASP A 751 14.21 21.74 -10.43
N LEU A 752 14.13 23.02 -10.78
CA LEU A 752 13.97 24.13 -9.84
C LEU A 752 12.65 24.87 -10.06
N PHE A 753 11.84 24.99 -9.00
CA PHE A 753 10.64 25.80 -8.95
C PHE A 753 10.88 27.04 -8.09
N MET A 754 10.90 28.22 -8.72
CA MET A 754 11.26 29.48 -8.09
C MET A 754 10.11 30.50 -8.18
N ASP A 755 10.21 31.60 -7.41
CA ASP A 755 9.44 32.83 -7.64
C ASP A 755 10.30 33.85 -8.43
N THR A 756 9.60 34.74 -9.10
CA THR A 756 10.09 35.82 -9.95
C THR A 756 10.96 36.87 -9.23
N THR A 757 11.05 36.85 -7.89
CA THR A 757 11.96 37.72 -7.11
C THR A 757 13.32 37.07 -6.84
N GLU A 758 13.43 35.76 -7.04
CA GLU A 758 14.54 34.98 -6.54
C GLU A 758 15.60 34.75 -7.62
N THR A 759 16.81 34.44 -7.19
CA THR A 759 17.94 34.21 -8.08
C THR A 759 18.57 32.85 -7.88
N VAL A 760 19.03 32.24 -8.96
CA VAL A 760 19.85 31.02 -8.92
C VAL A 760 21.20 31.27 -9.56
N THR A 761 22.26 30.85 -8.87
CA THR A 761 23.65 30.92 -9.34
C THR A 761 24.25 29.52 -9.34
N LEU A 762 24.70 29.06 -10.51
CA LEU A 762 25.43 27.81 -10.72
C LEU A 762 26.86 28.14 -11.14
N ARG A 763 27.85 27.65 -10.40
CA ARG A 763 29.27 27.89 -10.68
C ARG A 763 30.11 26.63 -10.55
N ASP A 764 31.05 26.45 -11.48
CA ASP A 764 32.03 25.36 -11.40
C ASP A 764 31.37 23.97 -11.30
N SER A 765 30.20 23.79 -11.93
CA SER A 765 29.30 22.65 -11.74
C SER A 765 29.12 21.81 -13.01
N THR A 766 28.73 20.54 -12.86
CA THR A 766 28.49 19.59 -13.95
C THR A 766 27.11 18.93 -13.82
N PHE A 767 26.35 18.87 -14.91
CA PHE A 767 25.05 18.21 -14.98
C PHE A 767 24.97 17.31 -16.22
N GLU A 768 24.69 16.02 -16.03
CA GLU A 768 24.53 15.03 -17.12
C GLU A 768 23.17 14.33 -17.01
N SER A 769 22.33 14.47 -18.05
CA SER A 769 21.07 13.72 -18.21
C SER A 769 21.19 12.70 -19.32
N LEU A 770 20.69 11.48 -19.06
CA LEU A 770 20.72 10.34 -19.99
C LEU A 770 19.36 10.07 -20.64
N THR A 771 18.38 10.96 -20.46
CA THR A 771 16.96 10.68 -20.75
C THR A 771 16.29 11.79 -21.54
N ASN A 772 15.03 11.57 -21.90
CA ASN A 772 14.25 12.47 -22.74
C ASN A 772 13.76 13.76 -22.04
N GLU A 773 14.16 13.94 -20.79
CA GLU A 773 13.87 15.11 -19.96
C GLU A 773 15.04 16.11 -20.01
N ASP A 774 14.95 17.22 -19.26
CA ASP A 774 15.92 18.30 -19.31
C ASP A 774 17.16 17.93 -18.46
N ALA A 775 18.35 18.46 -18.77
CA ALA A 775 19.46 18.31 -17.81
C ALA A 775 19.30 19.30 -16.66
N VAL A 776 19.01 20.56 -16.98
CA VAL A 776 18.69 21.60 -15.99
C VAL A 776 17.41 22.34 -16.38
N PHE A 777 16.39 22.25 -15.55
CA PHE A 777 15.14 22.99 -15.70
C PHE A 777 14.96 24.02 -14.58
N ILE A 778 14.73 25.29 -14.96
CA ILE A 778 14.54 26.40 -14.03
C ILE A 778 13.24 27.12 -14.35
N GLN A 779 12.30 27.09 -13.41
CA GLN A 779 10.94 27.61 -13.58
C GLN A 779 10.72 28.89 -12.78
N GLN A 780 10.22 29.91 -13.46
CA GLN A 780 9.88 31.24 -12.97
C GLN A 780 11.00 31.98 -12.21
N PRO A 781 12.30 31.85 -12.57
CA PRO A 781 13.33 32.56 -11.84
C PRO A 781 13.21 34.08 -12.06
N GLY A 782 13.55 34.85 -11.03
CA GLY A 782 13.84 36.26 -11.17
C GLY A 782 15.12 36.48 -11.99
N SER A 783 16.24 35.90 -11.57
CA SER A 783 17.52 35.94 -12.32
C SER A 783 18.28 34.61 -12.28
N VAL A 784 19.08 34.36 -13.31
CA VAL A 784 19.86 33.12 -13.47
C VAL A 784 21.30 33.47 -13.81
N THR A 785 22.28 32.86 -13.14
CA THR A 785 23.70 32.95 -13.50
C THR A 785 24.32 31.57 -13.63
N LEU A 786 24.83 31.24 -14.81
CA LEU A 786 25.64 30.06 -15.10
C LEU A 786 27.05 30.53 -15.45
N GLU A 787 28.05 30.05 -14.72
CA GLU A 787 29.45 30.43 -14.93
C GLU A 787 30.38 29.22 -14.74
N ARG A 788 31.15 28.86 -15.77
CA ARG A 788 32.01 27.65 -15.74
C ARG A 788 31.21 26.38 -15.42
N VAL A 789 30.08 26.22 -16.11
CA VAL A 789 29.20 25.06 -15.94
C VAL A 789 29.31 24.14 -17.16
N SER A 790 29.33 22.83 -16.93
CA SER A 790 29.25 21.80 -17.97
C SER A 790 27.88 21.13 -17.92
N ILE A 791 27.12 21.18 -19.00
CA ILE A 791 25.80 20.56 -19.12
C ILE A 791 25.78 19.67 -20.35
N HIS A 792 25.37 18.42 -20.17
CA HIS A 792 25.21 17.46 -21.25
C HIS A 792 23.86 16.76 -21.16
N ASN A 793 23.10 16.74 -22.26
CA ASN A 793 21.91 15.93 -22.41
C ASN A 793 22.12 14.94 -23.56
N ASP A 794 22.27 13.66 -23.22
CA ASP A 794 22.62 12.58 -24.15
C ASP A 794 21.50 12.23 -25.16
N THR A 795 20.32 12.84 -25.07
CA THR A 795 19.17 12.50 -25.94
C THR A 795 18.83 13.59 -26.95
N SER A 796 18.04 13.23 -27.97
CA SER A 796 17.47 14.19 -28.94
C SER A 796 16.17 14.85 -28.45
N SER A 797 15.88 14.74 -27.15
CA SER A 797 14.66 15.21 -26.49
C SER A 797 15.07 15.96 -25.21
N GLY A 798 14.13 16.67 -24.58
CA GLY A 798 14.46 17.57 -23.48
C GLY A 798 15.43 18.69 -23.91
N TYR A 799 15.97 19.41 -22.94
CA TYR A 799 16.89 20.53 -23.16
C TYR A 799 18.19 20.33 -22.38
N GLY A 800 19.27 21.00 -22.79
CA GLY A 800 20.47 21.10 -21.95
C GLY A 800 20.14 21.93 -20.71
N VAL A 801 19.95 23.24 -20.91
CA VAL A 801 19.36 24.14 -19.92
C VAL A 801 18.07 24.75 -20.47
N ARG A 802 17.01 24.69 -19.67
CA ARG A 802 15.74 25.34 -19.93
C ARG A 802 15.42 26.35 -18.85
N VAL A 803 15.25 27.61 -19.24
CA VAL A 803 14.73 28.67 -18.37
C VAL A 803 13.35 29.09 -18.83
N TYR A 804 12.35 28.91 -17.98
CA TYR A 804 10.95 29.17 -18.31
C TYR A 804 10.30 30.12 -17.31
N GLY A 805 9.98 31.35 -17.71
CA GLY A 805 9.27 32.30 -16.86
C GLY A 805 8.47 33.32 -17.63
N THR A 806 7.14 33.24 -17.54
CA THR A 806 6.22 34.09 -18.32
C THR A 806 6.27 35.57 -17.92
N MET A 807 6.59 35.87 -16.66
CA MET A 807 6.67 37.22 -16.10
C MET A 807 8.04 37.59 -15.52
N GLY A 808 9.06 36.75 -15.71
CA GLY A 808 10.40 37.02 -15.20
C GLY A 808 11.02 38.21 -15.95
N THR A 809 11.41 39.26 -15.22
CA THR A 809 12.02 40.48 -15.78
C THR A 809 13.48 40.70 -15.37
N GLY A 810 14.11 39.72 -14.71
CA GLY A 810 15.49 39.86 -14.28
C GLY A 810 16.48 39.46 -15.36
N VAL A 811 17.68 39.07 -14.93
CA VAL A 811 18.83 38.89 -15.81
C VAL A 811 19.22 37.42 -15.89
N ILE A 812 19.43 36.93 -17.11
CA ILE A 812 20.01 35.61 -17.36
C ILE A 812 21.43 35.82 -17.89
N ASN A 813 22.43 35.36 -17.14
CA ASN A 813 23.84 35.39 -17.55
C ASN A 813 24.35 33.95 -17.71
N ILE A 814 24.73 33.55 -18.91
CA ILE A 814 25.38 32.26 -19.18
C ILE A 814 26.76 32.57 -19.72
N ARG A 815 27.82 32.14 -19.03
CA ARG A 815 29.19 32.39 -19.49
C ARG A 815 30.20 31.31 -19.16
N ASP A 816 31.27 31.29 -19.94
CA ASP A 816 32.42 30.41 -19.73
C ASP A 816 32.01 28.92 -19.60
N SER A 817 30.88 28.52 -20.21
CA SER A 817 30.21 27.24 -19.97
C SER A 817 30.15 26.37 -21.23
N ALA A 818 30.07 25.05 -21.04
CA ALA A 818 29.86 24.08 -22.12
C ALA A 818 28.47 23.46 -21.97
N ILE A 819 27.61 23.59 -22.98
CA ILE A 819 26.22 23.14 -22.95
C ILE A 819 25.95 22.36 -24.23
N THR A 820 25.66 21.06 -24.11
CA THR A 820 25.67 20.15 -25.25
C THR A 820 24.50 19.18 -25.26
N GLY A 821 24.07 18.77 -26.47
CA GLY A 821 23.02 17.78 -26.67
C GLY A 821 21.59 18.28 -26.41
N GLY A 822 20.63 17.38 -26.31
CA GLY A 822 19.20 17.70 -26.17
C GLY A 822 18.49 18.07 -27.47
N SER A 823 17.24 18.51 -27.35
CA SER A 823 16.50 19.20 -28.42
C SER A 823 17.12 20.55 -28.70
N TRP A 824 17.31 21.35 -27.64
CA TRP A 824 18.13 22.56 -27.67
C TRP A 824 19.05 22.57 -26.45
N PRO A 825 20.37 22.71 -26.64
CA PRO A 825 21.31 22.91 -25.54
C PRO A 825 20.90 24.08 -24.66
N VAL A 826 20.47 25.20 -25.24
CA VAL A 826 19.97 26.37 -24.48
C VAL A 826 18.58 26.74 -24.96
N ASP A 827 17.59 26.72 -24.06
CA ASP A 827 16.24 27.24 -24.29
C ASP A 827 15.87 28.26 -23.23
N ILE A 828 15.44 29.44 -23.67
CA ILE A 828 15.00 30.52 -22.78
C ILE A 828 13.65 31.04 -23.26
N TYR A 829 12.66 30.98 -22.38
CA TYR A 829 11.31 31.51 -22.61
C TYR A 829 10.92 32.51 -21.52
N GLY A 830 10.59 33.76 -21.90
CA GLY A 830 10.12 34.76 -20.95
C GLY A 830 10.20 36.22 -21.37
N ALA A 831 10.55 37.11 -20.43
CA ALA A 831 10.73 38.55 -20.64
C ALA A 831 12.03 39.05 -19.98
N TYR A 832 13.14 38.38 -20.29
CA TYR A 832 14.42 38.55 -19.61
C TYR A 832 15.39 39.49 -20.34
N THR A 833 16.33 40.05 -19.58
CA THR A 833 17.59 40.54 -20.16
C THR A 833 18.62 39.42 -20.14
N VAL A 834 18.99 38.93 -21.32
CA VAL A 834 19.82 37.74 -21.49
C VAL A 834 21.21 38.14 -21.96
N SER A 835 22.24 37.54 -21.38
CA SER A 835 23.59 37.59 -21.88
C SER A 835 24.22 36.21 -21.92
N ILE A 836 24.61 35.78 -23.12
CA ILE A 836 25.27 34.49 -23.35
C ILE A 836 26.66 34.84 -23.89
N ARG A 837 27.73 34.56 -23.14
CA ARG A 837 29.10 34.93 -23.53
C ARG A 837 30.13 33.84 -23.34
N ASP A 838 31.04 33.69 -24.30
CA ASP A 838 32.20 32.81 -24.17
C ASP A 838 31.82 31.35 -23.84
N ASN A 839 30.71 30.87 -24.41
CA ASN A 839 30.22 29.49 -24.20
C ASN A 839 30.47 28.59 -25.40
N TRP A 840 30.58 27.30 -25.13
CA TRP A 840 30.53 26.22 -26.12
C TRP A 840 29.15 25.58 -26.14
N ILE A 841 28.41 25.72 -27.23
CA ILE A 841 27.02 25.27 -27.37
C ILE A 841 26.94 24.37 -28.61
N SER A 842 26.66 23.07 -28.45
CA SER A 842 26.72 22.15 -29.60
C SER A 842 25.81 20.92 -29.49
N GLY A 843 25.58 20.23 -30.61
CA GLY A 843 24.95 18.91 -30.64
C GLY A 843 23.43 18.88 -30.48
N GLY A 844 22.76 20.04 -30.57
CA GLY A 844 21.31 20.15 -30.38
C GLY A 844 20.50 19.66 -31.58
N SER A 845 19.61 18.69 -31.35
CA SER A 845 18.89 18.00 -32.43
C SER A 845 17.83 18.85 -33.15
N SER A 846 17.22 19.81 -32.47
CA SER A 846 16.28 20.80 -33.06
C SER A 846 16.92 22.17 -33.28
N GLY A 847 18.06 22.42 -32.63
CA GLY A 847 18.96 23.54 -32.89
C GLY A 847 19.86 23.86 -31.70
N GLY A 848 20.68 24.90 -31.79
CA GLY A 848 21.68 25.24 -30.76
C GLY A 848 21.12 26.10 -29.61
N VAL A 849 20.61 27.29 -29.92
CA VAL A 849 20.05 28.24 -28.95
C VAL A 849 18.65 28.66 -29.38
N ASN A 850 17.68 28.56 -28.47
CA ASN A 850 16.29 28.95 -28.70
C ASN A 850 15.88 30.10 -27.77
N LEU A 851 15.48 31.23 -28.36
CA LEU A 851 15.07 32.44 -27.63
C LEU A 851 13.61 32.77 -27.93
N ARG A 852 12.78 32.79 -26.89
CA ARG A 852 11.33 32.92 -27.00
C ARG A 852 10.75 33.98 -26.07
N GLY A 853 10.20 35.05 -26.63
CA GLY A 853 9.53 36.08 -25.86
C GLY A 853 8.11 35.67 -25.45
N SER A 854 7.70 35.99 -24.23
CA SER A 854 6.35 35.67 -23.71
C SER A 854 5.26 36.63 -24.20
N GLY A 855 5.65 37.76 -24.82
CA GLY A 855 4.74 38.87 -25.16
C GLY A 855 4.36 39.75 -23.97
N PHE A 856 4.81 39.42 -22.75
CA PHE A 856 4.58 40.18 -21.52
C PHE A 856 5.87 40.82 -21.02
N GLY A 857 6.28 41.93 -21.65
CA GLY A 857 7.51 42.64 -21.31
C GLY A 857 8.53 42.64 -22.45
N TYR A 858 9.77 43.07 -22.15
CA TYR A 858 10.85 43.13 -23.13
C TYR A 858 11.81 41.96 -22.92
N PHE A 859 12.05 41.18 -23.97
CA PHE A 859 13.13 40.20 -23.99
C PHE A 859 14.27 40.78 -24.82
N THR A 860 15.44 41.00 -24.21
CA THR A 860 16.65 41.42 -24.93
C THR A 860 17.74 40.36 -24.75
N ALA A 861 18.50 40.05 -25.79
CA ALA A 861 19.60 39.10 -25.70
C ALA A 861 20.87 39.65 -26.36
N ALA A 862 21.99 39.57 -25.62
CA ALA A 862 23.32 39.87 -26.11
C ALA A 862 24.17 38.58 -26.14
N LEU A 863 24.56 38.14 -27.35
CA LEU A 863 25.40 36.97 -27.57
C LEU A 863 26.80 37.41 -27.99
N THR A 864 27.86 37.00 -27.28
CA THR A 864 29.23 37.40 -27.62
C THR A 864 30.27 36.33 -27.36
N GLY A 865 31.18 36.06 -28.31
CA GLY A 865 32.29 35.12 -28.06
C GLY A 865 31.87 33.65 -27.99
N ASN A 866 30.63 33.29 -28.35
CA ASN A 866 30.14 31.92 -28.24
C ASN A 866 30.52 31.09 -29.47
N HIS A 867 30.71 29.79 -29.26
CA HIS A 867 30.80 28.79 -30.31
C HIS A 867 29.49 27.98 -30.34
N ILE A 868 28.68 28.21 -31.36
CA ILE A 868 27.40 27.53 -31.60
C ILE A 868 27.57 26.62 -32.81
N SER A 869 27.54 25.31 -32.59
CA SER A 869 27.93 24.35 -33.64
C SER A 869 27.17 23.02 -33.62
N ASP A 870 27.41 22.23 -34.66
CA ASP A 870 27.02 20.81 -34.77
C ASP A 870 25.53 20.57 -34.49
N SER A 871 24.68 21.43 -35.05
CA SER A 871 23.22 21.33 -34.92
C SER A 871 22.61 20.94 -36.26
N PRO A 872 21.96 19.77 -36.42
CA PRO A 872 21.36 19.36 -37.70
C PRO A 872 20.21 20.26 -38.19
N SER A 873 19.77 21.21 -37.37
CA SER A 873 18.73 22.21 -37.65
C SER A 873 19.36 23.61 -37.50
N ASP A 874 18.64 24.56 -36.90
CA ASP A 874 19.08 25.95 -36.79
C ASP A 874 20.14 26.16 -35.69
N GLY A 875 21.12 27.02 -35.92
CA GLY A 875 22.13 27.39 -34.91
C GLY A 875 21.53 28.23 -33.79
N LEU A 876 20.93 29.37 -34.16
CA LEU A 876 20.19 30.26 -33.28
C LEU A 876 18.78 30.49 -33.82
N PHE A 877 17.75 30.24 -33.01
CA PHE A 877 16.35 30.49 -33.36
C PHE A 877 15.79 31.62 -32.50
N ILE A 878 15.30 32.67 -33.16
CA ILE A 878 14.75 33.88 -32.54
C ILE A 878 13.25 33.97 -32.85
N HIS A 879 12.42 33.82 -31.83
CA HIS A 879 10.97 33.95 -31.96
C HIS A 879 10.49 35.40 -31.76
N GLU A 880 9.19 35.65 -31.98
CA GLU A 880 8.55 36.95 -31.75
C GLU A 880 8.82 37.50 -30.34
N TYR A 881 8.82 38.83 -30.23
CA TYR A 881 9.04 39.60 -28.99
C TYR A 881 10.45 39.51 -28.40
N VAL A 882 11.46 39.17 -29.21
CA VAL A 882 12.87 39.06 -28.81
C VAL A 882 13.71 40.08 -29.60
N ASP A 883 14.47 40.92 -28.89
CA ASP A 883 15.49 41.80 -29.46
C ASP A 883 16.88 41.19 -29.28
N VAL A 884 17.65 40.99 -30.36
CA VAL A 884 18.96 40.35 -30.29
C VAL A 884 20.07 41.24 -30.85
N THR A 885 21.17 41.34 -30.10
CA THR A 885 22.48 41.75 -30.61
C THR A 885 23.47 40.60 -30.46
N MET A 886 24.26 40.34 -31.49
CA MET A 886 25.25 39.28 -31.47
C MET A 886 26.51 39.68 -32.22
N HIS A 887 27.67 39.50 -31.57
CA HIS A 887 28.97 39.84 -32.15
C HIS A 887 30.03 38.82 -31.73
N GLN A 888 31.04 38.59 -32.56
CA GLN A 888 32.18 37.73 -32.26
C GLN A 888 31.80 36.28 -31.91
N ASN A 889 30.68 35.79 -32.43
CA ASN A 889 30.26 34.40 -32.27
C ASN A 889 30.66 33.58 -33.50
N ASN A 890 30.88 32.29 -33.29
CA ASN A 890 31.01 31.30 -34.34
C ASN A 890 29.71 30.53 -34.47
N LEU A 891 29.12 30.54 -35.66
CA LEU A 891 27.95 29.75 -36.03
C LEU A 891 28.39 28.83 -37.17
N THR A 892 28.63 27.56 -36.86
CA THR A 892 29.28 26.63 -37.79
C THR A 892 28.60 25.27 -37.77
N ASN A 893 28.76 24.48 -38.84
CA ASN A 893 28.22 23.11 -38.93
C ASN A 893 26.72 22.99 -38.59
N THR A 894 25.90 23.92 -39.09
CA THR A 894 24.44 23.87 -38.96
C THR A 894 23.81 23.20 -40.18
N GLY A 895 22.78 22.37 -39.98
CA GLY A 895 22.04 21.72 -41.07
C GLY A 895 20.86 22.53 -41.60
N GLY A 896 20.33 23.45 -40.79
CA GLY A 896 19.35 24.48 -41.16
C GLY A 896 19.99 25.86 -41.27
N TYR A 897 19.28 26.90 -40.85
CA TYR A 897 19.82 28.25 -40.82
C TYR A 897 20.82 28.40 -39.68
N ALA A 898 21.99 28.99 -39.96
CA ALA A 898 22.91 29.41 -38.91
C ALA A 898 22.20 30.37 -37.92
N LEU A 899 21.36 31.27 -38.45
CA LEU A 899 20.45 32.11 -37.68
C LEU A 899 19.08 32.16 -38.34
N ASN A 900 18.04 31.80 -37.57
CA ASN A 900 16.64 31.86 -37.97
C ASN A 900 15.90 32.97 -37.21
N ASN A 901 15.67 34.12 -37.86
CA ASN A 901 14.93 35.23 -37.26
C ASN A 901 13.48 35.23 -37.75
N VAL A 902 12.59 34.59 -36.99
CA VAL A 902 11.15 34.66 -37.27
C VAL A 902 10.47 35.81 -36.53
N SER A 903 11.21 36.67 -35.84
CA SER A 903 10.66 37.86 -35.19
C SER A 903 10.47 39.02 -36.17
N THR A 904 9.63 40.00 -35.82
CA THR A 904 9.55 41.27 -36.57
C THR A 904 10.72 42.23 -36.29
N ASN A 905 11.60 41.90 -35.33
CA ASN A 905 12.63 42.82 -34.85
C ASN A 905 13.94 42.60 -35.62
N PRO A 906 14.64 43.67 -36.01
CA PRO A 906 15.94 43.54 -36.66
C PRO A 906 16.98 42.98 -35.70
N VAL A 907 17.95 42.24 -36.23
CA VAL A 907 19.06 41.67 -35.46
C VAL A 907 20.35 42.34 -35.88
N ASP A 908 21.09 42.89 -34.91
CA ASP A 908 22.46 43.35 -35.14
C ASP A 908 23.41 42.15 -34.99
N ALA A 909 23.91 41.65 -36.12
CA ALA A 909 24.73 40.45 -36.20
C ALA A 909 26.09 40.72 -36.88
N VAL A 910 26.62 41.93 -36.76
CA VAL A 910 27.94 42.27 -37.32
C VAL A 910 29.06 41.55 -36.58
N ASP A 911 30.19 41.37 -37.25
CA ASP A 911 31.39 40.74 -36.69
C ASP A 911 31.15 39.30 -36.17
N ASN A 912 30.30 38.49 -36.79
CA ASN A 912 30.19 37.04 -36.49
C ASN A 912 30.84 36.21 -37.61
N TYR A 913 31.26 34.99 -37.27
CA TYR A 913 31.75 34.00 -38.23
C TYR A 913 30.63 32.98 -38.51
N TRP A 914 30.30 32.79 -39.77
CA TRP A 914 29.13 32.02 -40.24
C TRP A 914 29.49 30.67 -40.87
N GLY A 915 30.77 30.28 -40.80
CA GLY A 915 31.29 29.10 -41.48
C GLY A 915 31.65 29.37 -42.95
N VAL A 916 32.54 28.51 -43.47
CA VAL A 916 33.19 28.69 -44.78
C VAL A 916 32.22 28.86 -45.95
N THR A 917 31.07 28.17 -45.93
CA THR A 917 30.07 28.23 -47.01
C THR A 917 29.37 29.58 -47.05
N ALA A 918 28.83 30.02 -45.91
CA ALA A 918 28.13 31.30 -45.80
C ALA A 918 29.09 32.47 -46.05
N THR A 919 30.32 32.41 -45.54
CA THR A 919 31.36 33.42 -45.83
C THR A 919 31.63 33.55 -47.33
N ALA A 920 31.72 32.42 -48.06
CA ALA A 920 31.95 32.46 -49.51
C ALA A 920 30.76 33.03 -50.29
N GLU A 921 29.53 32.77 -49.84
CA GLU A 921 28.30 33.36 -50.40
C GLU A 921 28.28 34.88 -50.15
N MET A 922 28.55 35.32 -48.93
CA MET A 922 28.63 36.75 -48.57
C MET A 922 29.70 37.49 -49.38
N ASP A 923 30.86 36.86 -49.63
CA ASP A 923 31.93 37.42 -50.47
C ASP A 923 31.50 37.58 -51.94
N ALA A 924 30.67 36.67 -52.44
CA ALA A 924 30.19 36.67 -53.82
C ALA A 924 29.04 37.65 -54.05
N GLU A 925 28.10 37.72 -53.09
CA GLU A 925 26.83 38.45 -53.23
C GLU A 925 26.85 39.85 -52.60
N GLY A 926 27.76 40.10 -51.65
CA GLY A 926 27.86 41.34 -50.90
C GLY A 926 26.88 41.44 -49.72
N CYS A 927 27.21 42.30 -48.76
CA CYS A 927 26.62 42.28 -47.41
C CYS A 927 25.20 42.87 -47.23
N VAL A 928 24.41 42.95 -48.30
CA VAL A 928 23.00 43.40 -48.29
C VAL A 928 22.08 42.44 -49.08
N SER A 929 22.60 41.25 -49.39
CA SER A 929 21.95 40.22 -50.19
C SER A 929 21.28 39.17 -49.29
N ASN A 930 20.41 38.35 -49.86
CA ASN A 930 19.88 37.19 -49.15
C ASN A 930 20.98 36.14 -49.00
N ILE A 931 21.17 35.55 -47.82
CA ILE A 931 22.19 34.53 -47.57
C ILE A 931 21.47 33.25 -47.18
N GLU A 932 21.72 32.14 -47.88
CA GLU A 932 20.96 30.89 -47.74
C GLU A 932 20.89 30.37 -46.29
N THR A 933 21.94 30.59 -45.49
CA THR A 933 22.02 30.15 -44.09
C THR A 933 21.45 31.14 -43.07
N ILE A 934 20.88 32.28 -43.50
CA ILE A 934 20.28 33.29 -42.61
C ILE A 934 18.84 33.50 -43.05
N PHE A 935 17.87 33.17 -42.18
CA PHE A 935 16.46 33.46 -42.45
C PHE A 935 16.06 34.81 -41.86
N ASP A 936 15.65 35.76 -42.71
CA ASP A 936 15.30 37.11 -42.29
C ASP A 936 14.28 37.82 -43.23
N PHE A 937 14.25 39.17 -43.20
CA PHE A 937 13.46 40.03 -44.08
C PHE A 937 13.57 39.69 -45.59
N HIS A 938 14.73 39.20 -46.05
CA HIS A 938 14.96 38.83 -47.44
C HIS A 938 14.19 37.58 -47.86
N ASP A 939 13.93 36.65 -46.92
CA ASP A 939 13.13 35.45 -47.15
C ASP A 939 11.64 35.70 -46.92
N ASP A 940 11.29 36.46 -45.87
CA ASP A 940 9.93 36.90 -45.59
C ASP A 940 9.90 38.38 -45.18
N PRO A 941 9.29 39.27 -45.98
CA PRO A 941 9.26 40.71 -45.71
C PRO A 941 8.46 41.10 -44.45
N ALA A 942 7.77 40.16 -43.81
CA ALA A 942 7.14 40.36 -42.50
C ALA A 942 8.15 40.24 -41.33
N LYS A 943 9.37 39.77 -41.57
CA LYS A 943 10.41 39.52 -40.56
C LYS A 943 11.43 40.64 -40.49
N GLY A 944 12.16 40.71 -39.38
CA GLY A 944 13.19 41.71 -39.16
C GLY A 944 14.47 41.40 -39.94
N LEU A 945 15.15 42.45 -40.42
CA LEU A 945 16.42 42.33 -41.14
C LEU A 945 17.57 41.90 -40.20
N VAL A 946 18.38 40.93 -40.62
CA VAL A 946 19.62 40.53 -39.95
C VAL A 946 20.79 41.29 -40.58
N THR A 947 21.45 42.14 -39.79
CA THR A 947 22.59 42.93 -40.28
C THR A 947 23.89 42.18 -40.00
N TYR A 948 24.46 41.54 -41.02
CA TYR A 948 25.69 40.73 -40.91
C TYR A 948 26.94 41.37 -41.54
N CYS A 949 26.83 42.61 -42.06
CA CYS A 949 27.95 43.28 -42.73
C CYS A 949 29.08 43.60 -41.75
N GLY A 950 30.30 43.21 -42.08
CA GLY A 950 31.41 43.15 -41.12
C GLY A 950 31.67 41.74 -40.58
N TYR A 951 31.00 40.72 -41.13
CA TYR A 951 31.27 39.30 -40.80
C TYR A 951 32.76 38.98 -40.81
N ALA A 952 33.15 38.09 -39.90
CA ALA A 952 34.50 37.57 -39.86
C ALA A 952 34.74 36.54 -40.95
N THR A 953 35.96 36.54 -41.46
CA THR A 953 36.45 35.58 -42.46
C THR A 953 37.10 34.37 -41.82
N GLU A 954 37.35 34.42 -40.51
CA GLU A 954 37.91 33.35 -39.70
C GLU A 954 37.12 33.25 -38.39
N PRO A 955 37.03 32.06 -37.77
CA PRO A 955 36.35 31.89 -36.49
C PRO A 955 36.99 32.71 -35.36
N PHE A 956 36.14 33.28 -34.50
CA PHE A 956 36.50 33.91 -33.23
C PHE A 956 36.88 32.86 -32.18
N GLY A 957 37.55 33.24 -31.09
CA GLY A 957 37.87 32.26 -30.05
C GLY A 957 38.87 31.19 -30.51
N ASP A 958 39.78 31.56 -31.40
CA ASP A 958 41.10 30.94 -31.62
C ASP A 958 42.01 31.10 -30.37
N THR A 959 41.44 30.81 -29.20
CA THR A 959 42.15 30.55 -27.96
C THR A 959 42.14 29.05 -27.77
N SER A 960 43.31 28.46 -27.60
CA SER A 960 43.43 27.03 -27.31
C SER A 960 42.58 26.65 -26.10
N ALA A 961 41.52 25.89 -26.34
CA ALA A 961 40.62 25.34 -25.32
C ALA A 961 40.81 23.83 -25.27
N LEU A 962 40.81 23.27 -24.06
CA LEU A 962 40.85 21.83 -23.79
C LEU A 962 39.63 21.48 -22.96
N TYR A 963 38.80 20.56 -23.43
CA TYR A 963 37.58 20.12 -22.73
C TYR A 963 37.42 18.61 -22.81
N PHE A 964 36.65 18.07 -21.87
CA PHE A 964 36.29 16.66 -21.85
C PHE A 964 34.90 16.49 -22.48
N HIS A 965 34.78 15.49 -23.34
CA HIS A 965 33.52 15.03 -23.92
C HIS A 965 33.37 13.55 -23.60
N LYS A 966 32.18 13.10 -23.26
CA LYS A 966 31.94 11.68 -22.98
C LYS A 966 31.18 11.08 -24.15
N SER A 967 31.73 10.02 -24.72
CA SER A 967 31.16 9.36 -25.90
C SER A 967 31.28 7.85 -25.73
N GLY A 968 30.15 7.12 -25.79
CA GLY A 968 30.15 5.66 -25.76
C GLY A 968 30.78 5.03 -24.50
N GLY A 969 30.76 5.71 -23.35
CA GLY A 969 31.35 5.23 -22.10
C GLY A 969 32.86 5.48 -21.94
N GLN A 970 33.47 6.25 -22.83
CA GLN A 970 34.86 6.71 -22.73
C GLN A 970 34.93 8.23 -22.60
N TYR A 971 35.98 8.73 -21.93
CA TYR A 971 36.30 10.14 -21.92
C TYR A 971 37.13 10.47 -23.16
N GLU A 972 36.71 11.48 -23.90
CA GLU A 972 37.44 12.06 -25.01
C GLU A 972 37.97 13.43 -24.56
N LEU A 973 39.27 13.68 -24.75
CA LEU A 973 39.86 15.00 -24.64
C LEU A 973 39.78 15.66 -26.01
N HIS A 974 39.06 16.78 -26.06
CA HIS A 974 38.91 17.59 -27.25
C HIS A 974 39.68 18.89 -27.05
N TRP A 975 40.43 19.30 -28.07
CA TRP A 975 41.02 20.64 -28.08
C TRP A 975 40.98 21.28 -29.45
N ASN A 976 40.92 22.61 -29.43
CA ASN A 976 40.99 23.42 -30.62
C ASN A 976 42.34 24.13 -30.70
N ALA A 977 43.00 24.06 -31.85
CA ALA A 977 44.20 24.84 -32.09
C ALA A 977 43.86 26.26 -32.51
N LYS A 978 44.65 27.23 -32.04
CA LYS A 978 44.65 28.60 -32.52
C LYS A 978 45.26 28.68 -33.94
N GLY A 979 44.47 29.01 -34.94
CA GLY A 979 44.92 29.34 -36.29
C GLY A 979 45.66 28.18 -36.96
N SER A 980 46.81 28.45 -37.58
CA SER A 980 47.69 27.40 -38.14
C SER A 980 48.66 26.78 -37.12
N LEU A 981 48.46 27.03 -35.82
CA LEU A 981 49.30 26.42 -34.79
C LEU A 981 48.95 24.95 -34.62
N THR A 982 49.91 24.21 -34.11
CA THR A 982 49.73 22.82 -33.70
C THR A 982 50.10 22.75 -32.23
N TYR A 983 49.43 21.88 -31.48
CA TYR A 983 49.59 21.75 -30.05
C TYR A 983 50.08 20.36 -29.68
N ASP A 984 50.83 20.36 -28.59
CA ASP A 984 51.16 19.19 -27.80
C ASP A 984 50.17 19.09 -26.64
N LEU A 985 49.53 17.94 -26.48
CA LEU A 985 48.69 17.65 -25.32
C LEU A 985 49.53 16.96 -24.24
N ILE A 986 49.63 17.59 -23.08
CA ILE A 986 50.51 17.17 -22.00
C ILE A 986 49.67 16.87 -20.76
N ARG A 987 49.96 15.77 -20.09
CA ARG A 987 49.36 15.39 -18.81
C ARG A 987 50.38 15.41 -17.69
N GLY A 988 49.98 15.85 -16.50
CA GLY A 988 50.76 15.71 -15.27
C GLY A 988 49.88 15.44 -14.06
N ASP A 989 50.51 15.22 -12.90
CA ASP A 989 49.82 14.95 -11.64
C ASP A 989 49.76 16.22 -10.80
N VAL A 990 48.55 16.60 -10.37
CA VAL A 990 48.32 17.78 -9.53
C VAL A 990 49.09 17.69 -8.21
N ALA A 991 49.26 16.48 -7.66
CA ALA A 991 50.01 16.27 -6.42
C ALA A 991 51.50 16.61 -6.54
N ASN A 992 52.04 16.62 -7.76
CA ASN A 992 53.44 16.95 -8.03
C ASN A 992 53.66 18.44 -8.33
N LEU A 993 52.60 19.25 -8.42
CA LEU A 993 52.73 20.69 -8.60
C LEU A 993 53.34 21.34 -7.35
N ALA A 994 54.46 22.04 -7.50
CA ALA A 994 55.14 22.70 -6.39
C ALA A 994 55.62 24.11 -6.76
N LEU A 995 55.61 25.00 -5.77
CA LEU A 995 56.23 26.32 -5.92
C LEU A 995 57.75 26.19 -5.73
N GLY A 996 58.51 26.38 -6.82
CA GLY A 996 59.96 26.42 -6.80
C GLY A 996 60.51 27.83 -6.53
N VAL A 997 61.84 27.97 -6.51
CA VAL A 997 62.49 29.28 -6.40
C VAL A 997 62.36 30.04 -7.73
N GLY A 998 61.31 30.84 -7.86
CA GLY A 998 61.06 31.68 -9.04
C GLY A 998 60.37 30.97 -10.21
N ILE A 999 59.90 29.73 -10.01
CA ILE A 999 59.21 28.90 -11.01
C ILE A 999 58.02 28.18 -10.38
N ILE A 1000 57.13 27.64 -11.22
CA ILE A 1000 56.20 26.57 -10.86
C ILE A 1000 56.78 25.26 -11.40
N ASP A 1001 57.11 24.33 -10.51
CA ASP A 1001 57.49 22.97 -10.89
C ASP A 1001 56.22 22.19 -11.23
N LEU A 1002 56.11 21.72 -12.48
CA LEU A 1002 54.97 20.93 -12.96
C LEU A 1002 55.08 19.44 -12.58
N GLY A 1003 56.18 19.01 -11.98
CA GLY A 1003 56.43 17.60 -11.73
C GLY A 1003 56.78 16.83 -13.00
N ALA A 1004 56.67 15.50 -12.93
CA ALA A 1004 56.83 14.65 -14.11
C ALA A 1004 55.59 14.77 -15.02
N VAL A 1005 55.81 14.99 -16.32
CA VAL A 1005 54.74 15.13 -17.32
C VAL A 1005 54.85 14.08 -18.42
N THR A 1006 53.73 13.75 -19.05
CA THR A 1006 53.62 12.79 -20.16
C THR A 1006 53.02 13.46 -21.38
N CYS A 1007 53.55 13.14 -22.56
CA CYS A 1007 53.00 13.57 -23.84
C CYS A 1007 51.87 12.64 -24.28
N GLU A 1008 50.64 13.13 -24.35
CA GLU A 1008 49.47 12.35 -24.76
C GLU A 1008 49.21 12.44 -26.28
N GLU A 1009 49.51 13.57 -26.92
CA GLU A 1009 49.40 13.79 -28.37
C GLU A 1009 50.40 14.87 -28.82
N GLN A 1010 50.92 14.80 -30.06
CA GLN A 1010 51.93 15.72 -30.61
C GLN A 1010 51.48 16.44 -31.87
N ALA A 1011 51.90 17.69 -32.01
CA ALA A 1011 51.86 18.46 -33.27
C ALA A 1011 50.52 18.41 -34.00
N ASN A 1012 49.42 18.36 -33.25
CA ASN A 1012 48.09 18.22 -33.81
C ASN A 1012 47.39 19.59 -33.81
N GLY A 1013 46.59 19.87 -34.83
CA GLY A 1013 45.78 21.09 -34.87
C GLY A 1013 44.65 20.99 -33.84
N THR A 1014 43.42 21.14 -34.29
CA THR A 1014 42.26 20.68 -33.52
C THR A 1014 42.28 19.15 -33.49
N GLY A 1015 42.08 18.55 -32.32
CA GLY A 1015 42.14 17.11 -32.16
C GLY A 1015 41.21 16.56 -31.09
N ILE A 1016 40.97 15.25 -31.21
CA ILE A 1016 40.20 14.44 -30.28
C ILE A 1016 41.06 13.22 -29.97
N ILE A 1017 41.32 12.96 -28.69
CA ILE A 1017 41.84 11.66 -28.25
C ILE A 1017 40.88 11.02 -27.26
N VAL A 1018 40.76 9.70 -27.35
CA VAL A 1018 40.15 8.93 -26.27
C VAL A 1018 41.16 8.86 -25.13
N ASP A 1019 40.78 9.34 -23.96
CA ASP A 1019 41.53 9.12 -22.73
C ASP A 1019 41.46 7.62 -22.37
N SER A 1020 42.48 6.89 -22.80
CA SER A 1020 42.64 5.46 -22.54
C SER A 1020 43.34 5.16 -21.22
N SER A 1021 43.62 6.19 -20.42
CA SER A 1021 44.34 6.01 -19.17
C SER A 1021 43.43 5.49 -18.06
N THR A 1022 44.01 4.71 -17.14
CA THR A 1022 43.27 4.16 -16.00
C THR A 1022 42.89 5.30 -15.05
N PRO A 1023 41.60 5.51 -14.73
CA PRO A 1023 41.15 6.60 -13.86
C PRO A 1023 42.04 6.72 -12.61
N PRO A 1024 42.40 7.94 -12.19
CA PRO A 1024 43.28 8.13 -11.04
C PRO A 1024 42.64 7.54 -9.77
N ALA A 1025 43.47 6.99 -8.88
CA ALA A 1025 42.99 6.47 -7.60
C ALA A 1025 42.37 7.59 -6.75
N LEU A 1026 41.48 7.23 -5.81
CA LEU A 1026 40.86 8.20 -4.90
C LEU A 1026 41.91 9.11 -4.24
N GLY A 1027 41.76 10.42 -4.42
CA GLY A 1027 42.68 11.45 -3.91
C GLY A 1027 43.84 11.83 -4.86
N GLN A 1028 43.94 11.20 -6.03
CA GLN A 1028 44.87 11.58 -7.09
C GLN A 1028 44.11 12.32 -8.19
N THR A 1029 44.70 13.41 -8.71
CA THR A 1029 44.09 14.23 -9.77
C THR A 1029 45.14 14.52 -10.82
N TRP A 1030 44.79 14.39 -12.09
CA TRP A 1030 45.66 14.83 -13.18
C TRP A 1030 45.29 16.23 -13.64
N PHE A 1031 46.28 16.94 -14.18
CA PHE A 1031 46.04 18.11 -15.01
C PHE A 1031 46.40 17.78 -16.45
N TYR A 1032 45.70 18.41 -17.38
CA TYR A 1032 46.06 18.41 -18.79
C TYR A 1032 46.35 19.84 -19.23
N LEU A 1033 47.31 20.00 -20.13
CA LEU A 1033 47.78 21.29 -20.63
C LEU A 1033 48.07 21.19 -22.12
N LEU A 1034 47.61 22.18 -22.87
CA LEU A 1034 47.99 22.38 -24.26
C LEU A 1034 49.21 23.29 -24.32
N ARG A 1035 50.24 22.86 -25.04
CA ARG A 1035 51.43 23.65 -25.35
C ARG A 1035 51.53 23.87 -26.84
N ASP A 1036 51.86 25.08 -27.28
CA ASP A 1036 52.18 25.35 -28.68
C ASP A 1036 53.40 24.52 -29.12
N HIS A 1037 53.19 23.62 -30.09
CA HIS A 1037 54.22 22.72 -30.60
C HIS A 1037 55.41 23.48 -31.24
N SER A 1038 55.19 24.72 -31.69
CA SER A 1038 56.25 25.56 -32.27
C SER A 1038 57.23 26.12 -31.23
N THR A 1039 56.96 25.94 -29.94
CA THR A 1039 57.85 26.33 -28.82
C THR A 1039 58.15 25.15 -27.88
N PRO A 1040 58.91 24.12 -28.33
CA PRO A 1040 59.25 22.98 -27.48
C PRO A 1040 60.05 23.39 -26.24
N GLY A 1041 59.68 22.85 -25.08
CA GLY A 1041 60.29 23.11 -23.78
C GLY A 1041 59.76 24.35 -23.04
N ASP A 1042 58.89 25.17 -23.65
CA ASP A 1042 58.25 26.32 -23.01
C ASP A 1042 56.82 25.96 -22.56
N TYR A 1043 56.53 26.04 -21.27
CA TYR A 1043 55.23 25.73 -20.67
C TYR A 1043 54.46 26.98 -20.23
N GLY A 1044 54.94 28.15 -20.64
CA GLY A 1044 54.37 29.45 -20.29
C GLY A 1044 54.55 29.81 -18.82
N GLN A 1045 53.74 30.77 -18.36
CA GLN A 1045 53.86 31.36 -17.03
C GLN A 1045 52.56 31.23 -16.23
N SER A 1046 52.67 31.21 -14.91
CA SER A 1046 51.54 31.31 -13.99
C SER A 1046 50.93 32.71 -13.99
N THR A 1047 49.76 32.87 -13.36
CA THR A 1047 49.11 34.18 -13.15
C THR A 1047 49.96 35.15 -12.33
N GLY A 1048 50.92 34.65 -11.55
CA GLY A 1048 51.93 35.46 -10.85
C GLY A 1048 53.18 35.77 -11.66
N GLY A 1049 53.23 35.40 -12.95
CA GLY A 1049 54.37 35.63 -13.84
C GLY A 1049 55.56 34.69 -13.62
N LEU A 1050 55.37 33.56 -12.92
CA LEU A 1050 56.43 32.56 -12.71
C LEU A 1050 56.44 31.57 -13.88
N GLU A 1051 57.62 31.28 -14.40
CA GLU A 1051 57.82 30.27 -15.45
C GLU A 1051 57.41 28.88 -14.95
N ARG A 1052 56.72 28.11 -15.79
CA ARG A 1052 56.34 26.73 -15.50
C ARG A 1052 57.38 25.80 -16.10
N ILE A 1053 57.87 24.83 -15.33
CA ILE A 1053 58.92 23.90 -15.78
C ILE A 1053 58.60 22.49 -15.27
N PRO A 1054 58.52 21.46 -16.13
CA PRO A 1054 58.42 20.08 -15.67
C PRO A 1054 59.73 19.59 -15.08
N SER A 1055 59.67 18.77 -14.03
CA SER A 1055 60.86 18.15 -13.44
C SER A 1055 61.40 16.98 -14.26
N SER A 1056 60.56 16.34 -15.08
CA SER A 1056 60.95 15.35 -16.09
C SER A 1056 59.83 15.07 -17.11
N GLY A 1057 60.18 14.57 -18.29
CA GLY A 1057 59.23 14.32 -19.39
C GLY A 1057 58.96 15.57 -20.24
N ASP A 1058 58.53 15.34 -21.49
CA ASP A 1058 58.17 16.38 -22.46
C ASP A 1058 57.47 15.76 -23.69
N CYS A 1059 56.85 16.55 -24.56
CA CYS A 1059 56.55 16.21 -25.95
C CYS A 1059 57.79 16.51 -26.86
N PRO A 1060 58.19 15.58 -27.76
CA PRO A 1060 59.30 15.67 -28.71
C PRO A 1060 59.33 16.89 -29.64
#